data_AF-M5G8I4-F1
#
_entry.id   AF-M5G8I4-F1
#
_cell.length_a   1.000
_cell.length_b   1.000
_cell.length_c   1.000
_cell.angle_alpha   90.00
_cell.angle_beta   90.00
_cell.angle_gamma   90.00
#
_symmetry.space_group_name_H-M   'P 1'
#
loop_
_entity.id
_entity.type
_entity.pdbx_description
1 polymer ?
#
loop_
_entity_poly.entity_id
_entity_poly.type
_entity_poly.pdbx_seq_one_letter_code
_entity_poly.pdbx_strand_id
1 'polypeptide(L)'
;MVIDEKSVQHPPPDLAEDMSAVRVEVDAENTGEGDLPTYAELQQAAPPNSRFGRWREWIDKRSAERFADQTPEERRARQERLGWGENLVASPTDVSPQADEHIASSSFQPTPPELQSPPSYPQPPRLGDPLPPTQAALYTFGSRFLSHSRHHICCLLPVARDHFLLIGTTEGLSVLNVLPRLHGEEPLGVSAGLDGAKTRELWRGCGVVQAALLEDASGIMGGDPDQGIVLALVTTTHYDATGRCETVRQLRMYKLSSLVSLIKWTVTQKECVPIELPKSASWDSPSTKKQRNRLSNLINLLAEGPDHAPRPSSPQPASPSRSQSVRSRPQPPVGRSSWDNMDDLPLQWATDYQPFQHPKIAGANVLFFELWKSDDNGNYGRTMLAVGTPKSIVLFEAPRGERAFTFVKDYYTPHPPKSAKFIHQAVPETTSPAHHHTLSSHSKESMRSEHGSIRSTRIRRISLPGQTTPQLSLFITFEKKAVVVRLSDAAVGEVDVYSDGGPADLSPTHSLSGHGNKLHKHNSDAGKESRPLWAPLVPLYLPIPTPLPSTSQYYAPPPERVYYLITRGNHTYAYPTPLPIPVSVSQASYVHTWTAPPNQVAGRVILGPDGAANLQLISFGNGVEIQEIPVADIISGQQNKSLGRAAGKLRSPTANTRCTIVHEGFPAGYLCSGGEWNRLAATGNAWRLLSTRPPVQRNMSDDSLDDRSRVSDAGVYAWIQKDVEDYRVFWLGSKDSDV
;
A
#
# COMPACT_ATOMS: atom_id res chain seq x y z
N MET A 1 4.97 -64.94 22.89
CA MET A 1 3.87 -63.97 23.01
C MET A 1 4.30 -62.72 22.25
N VAL A 2 4.32 -62.74 20.91
CA VAL A 2 3.20 -62.61 19.95
C VAL A 2 2.36 -61.37 20.24
N ILE A 3 2.68 -60.28 19.52
CA ILE A 3 1.80 -59.13 19.31
C ILE A 3 1.68 -58.96 17.80
N ASP A 4 0.44 -58.98 17.34
CA ASP A 4 -0.05 -59.08 15.97
C ASP A 4 0.42 -57.97 15.02
N GLU A 5 0.80 -58.39 13.82
CA GLU A 5 0.87 -57.58 12.61
C GLU A 5 -0.54 -57.24 12.11
N LYS A 6 -0.81 -55.95 11.92
CA LYS A 6 -2.00 -55.49 11.20
C LYS A 6 -1.75 -55.58 9.69
N SER A 7 -2.53 -56.46 9.07
CA SER A 7 -2.72 -56.66 7.64
C SER A 7 -3.13 -55.37 6.90
N VAL A 8 -2.33 -54.97 5.92
CA VAL A 8 -2.67 -53.98 4.90
C VAL A 8 -3.34 -54.71 3.74
N GLN A 9 -4.62 -54.45 3.50
CA GLN A 9 -5.37 -54.96 2.35
C GLN A 9 -5.05 -54.11 1.11
N HIS A 10 -4.51 -54.75 0.08
CA HIS A 10 -4.44 -54.24 -1.30
C HIS A 10 -5.83 -54.37 -1.97
N PRO A 11 -6.27 -53.37 -2.77
CA PRO A 11 -7.41 -53.55 -3.66
C PRO A 11 -7.00 -54.29 -4.95
N PRO A 12 -7.95 -54.97 -5.62
CA PRO A 12 -7.69 -55.81 -6.79
C PRO A 12 -7.44 -54.97 -8.06
N PRO A 13 -6.67 -55.48 -9.04
CA PRO A 13 -6.55 -54.90 -10.36
C PRO A 13 -7.66 -55.42 -11.31
N ASP A 14 -7.88 -54.67 -12.39
CA ASP A 14 -8.72 -54.93 -13.56
C ASP A 14 -10.24 -54.69 -13.45
N LEU A 15 -10.69 -53.61 -14.10
CA LEU A 15 -11.52 -53.63 -15.31
C LEU A 15 -11.99 -52.21 -15.64
N ALA A 16 -11.38 -51.59 -16.65
CA ALA A 16 -12.01 -50.73 -17.66
C ALA A 16 -10.92 -50.12 -18.53
N GLU A 17 -10.59 -50.87 -19.59
CA GLU A 17 -10.04 -50.32 -20.82
C GLU A 17 -10.95 -49.21 -21.37
N ASP A 18 -10.36 -48.44 -22.30
CA ASP A 18 -11.02 -47.52 -23.23
C ASP A 18 -11.12 -46.05 -22.77
N MET A 19 -9.99 -45.34 -22.90
CA MET A 19 -9.92 -43.99 -23.47
C MET A 19 -8.48 -43.72 -23.93
N SER A 20 -8.04 -44.46 -24.96
CA SER A 20 -6.80 -44.17 -25.65
C SER A 20 -7.00 -43.08 -26.71
N ALA A 21 -6.24 -42.00 -26.56
CA ALA A 21 -5.60 -41.24 -27.63
C ALA A 21 -6.46 -40.76 -28.81
N VAL A 22 -6.92 -39.50 -28.74
CA VAL A 22 -7.01 -38.65 -29.94
C VAL A 22 -5.72 -37.82 -30.01
N ARG A 23 -4.67 -38.42 -30.57
CA ARG A 23 -3.56 -37.68 -31.15
C ARG A 23 -4.03 -37.20 -32.52
N VAL A 24 -4.21 -35.90 -32.68
CA VAL A 24 -4.30 -35.28 -34.00
C VAL A 24 -2.87 -35.17 -34.51
N GLU A 25 -2.46 -36.12 -35.34
CA GLU A 25 -1.32 -35.94 -36.24
C GLU A 25 -1.72 -34.84 -37.23
N VAL A 26 -1.00 -33.71 -37.16
CA VAL A 26 -1.07 -32.65 -38.16
C VAL A 26 0.00 -32.99 -39.18
N ASP A 27 -0.43 -33.55 -40.30
CA ASP A 27 0.42 -33.76 -41.47
C ASP A 27 0.93 -32.40 -41.96
N ALA A 28 2.24 -32.21 -41.82
CA ALA A 28 2.96 -31.03 -42.24
C ALA A 28 3.48 -31.22 -43.67
N GLU A 29 2.59 -31.15 -44.66
CA GLU A 29 2.98 -30.95 -46.07
C GLU A 29 1.93 -30.07 -46.78
N ASN A 30 2.06 -28.75 -46.69
CA ASN A 30 1.79 -27.90 -47.85
C ASN A 30 2.41 -26.50 -47.68
N THR A 31 3.58 -26.31 -48.28
CA THR A 31 4.14 -25.00 -48.63
C THR A 31 3.34 -24.44 -49.80
N GLY A 32 2.46 -23.47 -49.53
CA GLY A 32 1.73 -22.69 -50.54
C GLY A 32 1.20 -21.40 -49.93
N GLU A 33 1.40 -20.28 -50.64
CA GLU A 33 1.14 -18.89 -50.25
C GLU A 33 -0.12 -18.68 -49.39
N GLY A 34 0.07 -18.08 -48.21
CA GLY A 34 -0.96 -17.90 -47.19
C GLY A 34 -1.88 -16.72 -47.47
N ASP A 35 -3.01 -16.99 -48.10
CA ASP A 35 -4.22 -16.17 -47.94
C ASP A 35 -5.01 -16.68 -46.72
N LEU A 36 -5.46 -15.74 -45.88
CA LEU A 36 -6.25 -16.06 -44.69
C LEU A 36 -7.62 -16.64 -45.12
N PRO A 37 -8.16 -17.65 -44.41
CA PRO A 37 -9.45 -18.24 -44.75
C PRO A 37 -10.54 -17.17 -44.84
N THR A 38 -11.27 -17.15 -45.95
CA THR A 38 -12.40 -16.23 -46.08
C THR A 38 -13.49 -16.61 -45.10
N TYR A 39 -14.29 -15.62 -44.67
CA TYR A 39 -15.35 -15.84 -43.68
C TYR A 39 -16.35 -16.94 -44.11
N ALA A 40 -16.52 -17.13 -45.42
CA ALA A 40 -17.33 -18.20 -46.00
C ALA A 40 -16.73 -19.60 -45.78
N GLU A 41 -15.40 -19.75 -45.87
CA GLU A 41 -14.69 -21.02 -45.64
C GLU A 41 -14.74 -21.41 -44.16
N LEU A 42 -14.60 -20.45 -43.24
CA LEU A 42 -14.81 -20.68 -41.80
C LEU A 42 -16.25 -21.08 -41.47
N GLN A 43 -17.22 -20.61 -42.27
CA GLN A 43 -18.63 -20.93 -42.08
C GLN A 43 -18.97 -22.35 -42.55
N GLN A 44 -18.26 -22.87 -43.56
CA GLN A 44 -18.40 -24.26 -44.04
C GLN A 44 -17.61 -25.27 -43.21
N ALA A 45 -16.51 -24.84 -42.57
CA ALA A 45 -15.68 -25.70 -41.70
C ALA A 45 -16.27 -25.91 -40.29
N ALA A 46 -17.37 -25.24 -39.94
CA ALA A 46 -17.99 -25.40 -38.62
C ALA A 46 -18.66 -26.79 -38.50
N PRO A 47 -18.28 -27.63 -37.52
CA PRO A 47 -18.84 -28.97 -37.39
C PRO A 47 -20.35 -28.90 -37.15
N PRO A 48 -21.16 -29.80 -37.74
CA PRO A 48 -22.63 -29.75 -37.74
C PRO A 48 -23.29 -29.91 -36.35
N ASN A 49 -22.50 -29.97 -35.28
CA ASN A 49 -22.96 -29.98 -33.88
C ASN A 49 -22.23 -28.95 -33.02
N SER A 50 -21.76 -27.85 -33.62
CA SER A 50 -21.07 -26.78 -32.90
C SER A 50 -22.00 -26.06 -31.94
N ARG A 51 -21.67 -26.15 -30.65
CA ARG A 51 -22.36 -25.46 -29.54
C ARG A 51 -22.46 -23.93 -29.75
N PHE A 52 -21.57 -23.36 -30.57
CA PHE A 52 -21.59 -21.95 -30.98
C PHE A 52 -22.74 -21.60 -31.94
N GLY A 53 -23.22 -22.54 -32.76
CA GLY A 53 -24.36 -22.31 -33.67
C GLY A 53 -25.66 -22.04 -32.91
N ARG A 54 -25.93 -22.82 -31.86
CA ARG A 54 -27.09 -22.61 -30.98
C ARG A 54 -27.02 -21.30 -30.19
N TRP A 55 -25.81 -20.85 -29.84
CA TRP A 55 -25.64 -19.57 -29.16
C TRP A 55 -25.83 -18.39 -30.11
N ARG A 56 -25.42 -18.53 -31.38
CA ARG A 56 -25.69 -17.57 -32.45
C ARG A 56 -27.18 -17.45 -32.74
N GLU A 57 -27.90 -18.56 -32.87
CA GLU A 57 -29.35 -18.57 -33.03
C GLU A 57 -30.06 -17.92 -31.83
N TRP A 58 -29.55 -18.10 -30.62
CA TRP A 58 -30.07 -17.45 -29.42
C TRP A 58 -29.81 -15.92 -29.42
N ILE A 59 -28.63 -15.47 -29.85
CA ILE A 59 -28.29 -14.05 -30.00
C ILE A 59 -29.13 -13.41 -31.11
N ASP A 60 -29.26 -14.05 -32.27
CA ASP A 60 -30.08 -13.57 -33.39
C ASP A 60 -31.57 -13.54 -33.02
N LYS A 61 -32.05 -14.52 -32.24
CA LYS A 61 -33.41 -14.50 -31.70
C LYS A 61 -33.61 -13.33 -30.74
N ARG A 62 -32.69 -13.11 -29.79
CA ARG A 62 -32.79 -12.00 -28.82
C ARG A 62 -32.59 -10.62 -29.45
N SER A 63 -31.81 -10.52 -30.52
CA SER A 63 -31.66 -9.29 -31.28
C SER A 63 -32.93 -9.00 -32.07
N ALA A 64 -33.48 -10.00 -32.78
CA ALA A 64 -34.74 -9.89 -33.51
C ALA A 64 -35.91 -9.53 -32.58
N GLU A 65 -36.01 -10.13 -31.39
CA GLU A 65 -37.02 -9.77 -30.37
C GLU A 65 -36.89 -8.29 -29.95
N ARG A 66 -35.67 -7.81 -29.69
CA ARG A 66 -35.42 -6.38 -29.38
C ARG A 66 -35.72 -5.45 -30.56
N PHE A 67 -35.53 -5.90 -31.80
CA PHE A 67 -35.83 -5.11 -33.00
C PHE A 67 -37.33 -5.11 -33.34
N ALA A 68 -38.07 -6.17 -32.97
CA ALA A 68 -39.51 -6.26 -33.16
C ALA A 68 -40.28 -5.34 -32.21
N ASP A 69 -39.80 -5.17 -30.98
CA ASP A 69 -40.40 -4.28 -29.98
C ASP A 69 -40.11 -2.79 -30.27
N GLN A 70 -39.19 -2.48 -31.18
CA GLN A 70 -38.78 -1.10 -31.48
C GLN A 70 -39.62 -0.51 -32.62
N THR A 71 -40.41 0.51 -32.29
CA THR A 71 -41.25 1.20 -33.27
C THR A 71 -40.38 1.94 -34.31
N PRO A 72 -40.88 2.11 -35.55
CA PRO A 72 -40.12 2.81 -36.60
C PRO A 72 -39.71 4.24 -36.21
N GLU A 73 -40.53 4.93 -35.41
CA GLU A 73 -40.25 6.28 -34.90
C GLU A 73 -39.11 6.30 -33.88
N GLU A 74 -39.08 5.32 -32.97
CA GLU A 74 -38.00 5.20 -31.98
C GLU A 74 -36.66 4.88 -32.65
N ARG A 75 -36.69 4.16 -33.78
CA ARG A 75 -35.52 3.88 -34.61
C ARG A 75 -34.97 5.14 -35.27
N ARG A 76 -35.85 6.00 -35.81
CA ARG A 76 -35.49 7.28 -36.44
C ARG A 76 -34.93 8.27 -35.41
N ALA A 77 -35.58 8.38 -34.24
CA ALA A 77 -35.10 9.20 -33.13
C ALA A 77 -33.71 8.76 -32.60
N ARG A 78 -33.42 7.46 -32.64
CA ARG A 78 -32.09 6.92 -32.26
C ARG A 78 -31.03 7.22 -33.31
N GLN A 79 -31.36 7.14 -34.59
CA GLN A 79 -30.47 7.53 -35.69
C GLN A 79 -30.11 9.02 -35.61
N GLU A 80 -31.10 9.88 -35.33
CA GLU A 80 -30.89 11.32 -35.15
C GLU A 80 -30.08 11.64 -33.88
N ARG A 81 -30.26 10.89 -32.78
CA ARG A 81 -29.48 11.09 -31.53
C ARG A 81 -28.05 10.56 -31.59
N LEU A 82 -27.79 9.46 -32.31
CA LEU A 82 -26.48 8.82 -32.33
C LEU A 82 -25.57 9.37 -33.43
N GLY A 83 -26.09 10.15 -34.39
CA GLY A 83 -25.26 10.77 -35.42
C GLY A 83 -24.61 9.79 -36.40
N TRP A 84 -25.16 8.58 -36.54
CA TRP A 84 -24.72 7.55 -37.49
C TRP A 84 -25.64 7.53 -38.73
N GLY A 85 -25.71 8.65 -39.43
CA GLY A 85 -26.42 8.79 -40.70
C GLY A 85 -25.73 9.82 -41.60
N GLU A 86 -25.13 9.32 -42.67
CA GLU A 86 -24.65 10.00 -43.90
C GLU A 86 -24.05 11.40 -43.79
N ASN A 87 -22.71 11.48 -43.93
CA ASN A 87 -22.04 12.56 -44.67
C ASN A 87 -20.62 12.16 -45.06
N LEU A 88 -20.52 11.31 -46.08
CA LEU A 88 -19.37 11.01 -46.94
C LEU A 88 -20.05 10.50 -48.23
N VAL A 89 -20.07 11.12 -49.41
CA VAL A 89 -19.18 12.05 -50.11
C VAL A 89 -19.99 12.70 -51.24
N ALA A 90 -19.87 14.01 -51.45
CA ALA A 90 -19.71 14.64 -52.77
C ALA A 90 -19.66 16.17 -52.65
N SER A 91 -18.47 16.74 -52.88
CA SER A 91 -18.31 18.12 -53.37
C SER A 91 -18.03 18.08 -54.89
N PRO A 92 -17.83 19.21 -55.58
CA PRO A 92 -18.87 20.09 -56.08
C PRO A 92 -18.80 20.21 -57.63
N THR A 93 -19.92 20.44 -58.30
CA THR A 93 -19.89 20.91 -59.68
C THR A 93 -21.01 21.92 -59.90
N ASP A 94 -20.66 23.01 -60.60
CA ASP A 94 -21.50 24.03 -61.25
C ASP A 94 -22.89 23.50 -61.65
N VAL A 95 -23.98 24.28 -61.66
CA VAL A 95 -24.20 25.54 -62.38
C VAL A 95 -25.52 26.18 -61.88
N SER A 96 -25.58 27.51 -61.83
CA SER A 96 -26.83 28.31 -61.91
C SER A 96 -27.27 28.44 -63.38
N PRO A 97 -28.46 28.96 -63.82
CA PRO A 97 -29.52 29.65 -63.08
C PRO A 97 -30.99 29.37 -63.55
N GLN A 98 -31.94 30.13 -62.95
CA GLN A 98 -33.31 30.47 -63.43
C GLN A 98 -34.38 29.35 -63.37
N ALA A 99 -35.66 29.60 -63.13
CA ALA A 99 -36.47 30.72 -62.66
C ALA A 99 -37.85 30.16 -62.27
N ASP A 100 -38.63 30.99 -61.59
CA ASP A 100 -40.08 31.11 -61.65
C ASP A 100 -40.89 30.96 -60.35
N GLU A 101 -41.76 31.95 -60.27
CA GLU A 101 -42.68 32.38 -59.25
C GLU A 101 -43.74 31.33 -58.93
N HIS A 102 -44.30 31.34 -57.72
CA HIS A 102 -45.68 31.76 -57.49
C HIS A 102 -46.21 31.48 -56.06
N ILE A 103 -46.77 32.56 -55.50
CA ILE A 103 -48.00 32.62 -54.70
C ILE A 103 -47.93 32.41 -53.17
N ALA A 104 -48.11 33.56 -52.52
CA ALA A 104 -48.68 33.86 -51.21
C ALA A 104 -49.50 32.78 -50.50
N SER A 105 -49.19 32.60 -49.21
CA SER A 105 -50.23 32.41 -48.19
C SER A 105 -49.80 33.02 -46.85
N SER A 106 -50.61 33.97 -46.39
CA SER A 106 -50.62 34.53 -45.05
C SER A 106 -51.26 33.53 -44.09
N SER A 107 -50.60 33.14 -43.00
CA SER A 107 -51.29 32.71 -41.77
C SER A 107 -50.32 32.41 -40.62
N PHE A 108 -50.68 32.94 -39.45
CA PHE A 108 -50.24 32.59 -38.09
C PHE A 108 -48.74 32.40 -37.85
N GLN A 109 -48.13 33.40 -37.19
CA GLN A 109 -46.84 33.28 -36.54
C GLN A 109 -47.10 32.70 -35.12
N PRO A 110 -46.89 31.39 -34.86
CA PRO A 110 -46.87 30.88 -33.50
C PRO A 110 -45.63 31.45 -32.81
N THR A 111 -45.82 32.09 -31.67
CA THR A 111 -44.72 32.39 -30.73
C THR A 111 -43.93 31.09 -30.50
N PRO A 112 -42.61 31.08 -30.71
CA PRO A 112 -41.81 29.88 -30.50
C PRO A 112 -42.01 29.41 -29.06
N PRO A 113 -42.22 28.10 -28.83
CA PRO A 113 -42.31 27.57 -27.49
C PRO A 113 -41.05 27.97 -26.75
N GLU A 114 -41.24 28.63 -25.60
CA GLU A 114 -40.18 28.98 -24.67
C GLU A 114 -39.45 27.66 -24.35
N LEU A 115 -38.28 27.47 -24.97
CA LEU A 115 -37.43 26.32 -24.76
C LEU A 115 -37.03 26.36 -23.30
N GLN A 116 -37.74 25.61 -22.46
CA GLN A 116 -37.33 25.32 -21.10
C GLN A 116 -35.86 24.94 -21.16
N SER A 117 -35.03 25.75 -20.52
CA SER A 117 -33.60 25.49 -20.42
C SER A 117 -33.46 24.05 -19.96
N PRO A 118 -32.67 23.21 -20.68
CA PRO A 118 -32.52 21.82 -20.32
C PRO A 118 -32.16 21.74 -18.82
N PRO A 119 -32.72 20.76 -18.08
CA PRO A 119 -32.44 20.63 -16.66
C PRO A 119 -30.93 20.70 -16.46
N SER A 120 -30.47 21.66 -15.66
CA SER A 120 -29.06 21.85 -15.36
C SER A 120 -28.53 20.56 -14.78
N TYR A 121 -27.83 19.78 -15.60
CA TYR A 121 -27.15 18.59 -15.13
C TYR A 121 -26.10 19.06 -14.12
N PRO A 122 -26.06 18.49 -12.90
CA PRO A 122 -25.03 18.85 -11.95
C PRO A 122 -23.68 18.62 -12.63
N GLN A 123 -22.91 19.70 -12.80
CA GLN A 123 -21.59 19.61 -13.37
C GLN A 123 -20.77 18.67 -12.47
N PRO A 124 -20.01 17.72 -13.03
CA PRO A 124 -19.14 16.90 -12.23
C PRO A 124 -18.18 17.84 -11.46
N PRO A 125 -17.95 17.58 -10.16
CA PRO A 125 -17.07 18.41 -9.35
C PRO A 125 -15.72 18.54 -10.05
N ARG A 126 -15.18 19.76 -10.10
CA ARG A 126 -13.88 19.98 -10.75
C ARG A 126 -12.80 19.35 -9.87
N LEU A 127 -11.68 19.02 -10.51
CA LEU A 127 -10.52 18.46 -9.82
C LEU A 127 -10.08 19.39 -8.69
N GLY A 128 -10.02 18.89 -7.45
CA GLY A 128 -9.66 19.67 -6.27
C GLY A 128 -10.79 20.53 -5.68
N ASP A 129 -12.01 20.47 -6.23
CA ASP A 129 -13.17 21.03 -5.53
C ASP A 129 -13.46 20.22 -4.27
N PRO A 130 -13.90 20.88 -3.17
CA PRO A 130 -14.36 20.17 -1.98
C PRO A 130 -15.55 19.28 -2.34
N LEU A 131 -15.66 18.16 -1.65
CA LEU A 131 -16.71 17.16 -1.80
C LEU A 131 -17.81 17.44 -0.78
N PRO A 132 -18.82 18.28 -1.10
CA PRO A 132 -19.87 18.60 -0.16
C PRO A 132 -20.59 17.33 0.31
N PRO A 133 -21.01 17.26 1.59
CA PRO A 133 -20.89 18.30 2.62
C PRO A 133 -19.53 18.36 3.34
N THR A 134 -18.53 17.56 2.95
CA THR A 134 -17.20 17.51 3.58
C THR A 134 -16.23 18.57 3.00
N GLN A 135 -15.14 18.80 3.70
CA GLN A 135 -13.99 19.61 3.29
C GLN A 135 -12.94 18.79 2.52
N ALA A 136 -13.16 17.48 2.35
CA ALA A 136 -12.27 16.63 1.57
C ALA A 136 -12.29 17.07 0.11
N ALA A 137 -11.13 17.12 -0.52
CA ALA A 137 -11.00 17.37 -1.94
C ALA A 137 -10.34 16.16 -2.62
N LEU A 138 -10.88 15.79 -3.79
CA LEU A 138 -10.40 14.65 -4.56
C LEU A 138 -9.49 15.13 -5.69
N TYR A 139 -8.31 14.53 -5.77
CA TYR A 139 -7.32 14.81 -6.81
C TYR A 139 -6.94 13.52 -7.53
N THR A 140 -7.35 13.42 -8.79
CA THR A 140 -6.85 12.43 -9.75
C THR A 140 -5.58 12.94 -10.43
N PHE A 141 -4.63 12.04 -10.67
CA PHE A 141 -3.43 12.35 -11.43
C PHE A 141 -3.60 11.95 -12.90
N GLY A 142 -3.01 12.72 -13.80
CA GLY A 142 -2.90 12.38 -15.21
C GLY A 142 -4.21 12.46 -16.01
N SER A 143 -4.16 11.90 -17.21
CA SER A 143 -5.29 11.92 -18.14
C SER A 143 -6.46 11.10 -17.60
N ARG A 144 -7.67 11.65 -17.66
CA ARG A 144 -8.92 10.91 -17.36
C ARG A 144 -9.17 9.72 -18.30
N PHE A 145 -8.43 9.60 -19.40
CA PHE A 145 -8.61 8.52 -20.38
C PHE A 145 -7.59 7.39 -20.22
N LEU A 146 -6.47 7.64 -19.53
CA LEU A 146 -5.39 6.66 -19.40
C LEU A 146 -5.42 6.07 -17.99
N SER A 147 -5.36 4.74 -17.91
CA SER A 147 -5.15 4.05 -16.64
C SER A 147 -3.72 4.28 -16.15
N HIS A 148 -3.50 4.19 -14.83
CA HIS A 148 -2.14 4.20 -14.28
C HIS A 148 -1.51 2.82 -14.34
N SER A 149 -2.33 1.78 -14.29
CA SER A 149 -1.90 0.39 -14.42
C SER A 149 -3.02 -0.45 -15.02
N ARG A 150 -2.64 -1.46 -15.78
CA ARG A 150 -3.54 -2.56 -16.21
C ARG A 150 -3.68 -3.65 -15.15
N HIS A 151 -2.72 -3.69 -14.24
CA HIS A 151 -2.64 -4.67 -13.17
C HIS A 151 -3.04 -4.04 -11.84
N HIS A 152 -3.53 -4.87 -10.92
CA HIS A 152 -3.94 -4.41 -9.60
C HIS A 152 -2.80 -3.69 -8.86
N ILE A 153 -3.09 -2.49 -8.36
CA ILE A 153 -2.17 -1.66 -7.58
C ILE A 153 -2.16 -2.18 -6.14
N CYS A 154 -1.02 -2.66 -5.68
CA CYS A 154 -0.88 -3.29 -4.37
C CYS A 154 -0.37 -2.31 -3.30
N CYS A 155 0.58 -1.46 -3.66
CA CYS A 155 1.16 -0.48 -2.75
C CYS A 155 1.64 0.77 -3.50
N LEU A 156 1.86 1.85 -2.76
CA LEU A 156 2.45 3.07 -3.27
C LEU A 156 3.51 3.57 -2.29
N LEU A 157 4.64 4.03 -2.82
CA LEU A 157 5.71 4.63 -2.03
C LEU A 157 6.04 6.01 -2.62
N PRO A 158 5.69 7.10 -1.93
CA PRO A 158 6.15 8.42 -2.33
C PRO A 158 7.65 8.57 -2.07
N VAL A 159 8.38 9.11 -3.04
CA VAL A 159 9.83 9.38 -2.94
C VAL A 159 10.15 10.76 -3.52
N ALA A 160 11.33 11.29 -3.16
CA ALA A 160 11.75 12.64 -3.51
C ALA A 160 10.69 13.69 -3.12
N ARG A 161 10.18 13.58 -1.88
CA ARG A 161 9.11 14.44 -1.32
C ARG A 161 7.87 14.44 -2.22
N ASP A 162 7.23 13.29 -2.42
CA ASP A 162 6.00 13.14 -3.24
C ASP A 162 6.08 13.59 -4.71
N HIS A 163 7.25 13.97 -5.23
CA HIS A 163 7.39 14.33 -6.65
C HIS A 163 7.22 13.09 -7.54
N PHE A 164 7.76 11.96 -7.08
CA PHE A 164 7.61 10.67 -7.72
C PHE A 164 6.84 9.72 -6.81
N LEU A 165 5.80 9.09 -7.35
CA LEU A 165 5.06 8.04 -6.68
C LEU A 165 5.43 6.71 -7.32
N LEU A 166 6.10 5.85 -6.56
CA LEU A 166 6.37 4.48 -6.98
C LEU A 166 5.13 3.63 -6.76
N ILE A 167 4.60 3.06 -7.84
CA ILE A 167 3.38 2.25 -7.85
C ILE A 167 3.77 0.79 -7.98
N GLY A 168 3.59 0.03 -6.90
CA GLY A 168 3.77 -1.42 -6.89
C GLY A 168 2.52 -2.12 -7.39
N THR A 169 2.69 -3.03 -8.35
CA THR A 169 1.62 -3.81 -8.95
C THR A 169 1.90 -5.30 -8.81
N THR A 170 0.92 -6.15 -9.17
CA THR A 170 1.12 -7.61 -9.19
C THR A 170 2.19 -8.07 -10.18
N GLU A 171 2.48 -7.30 -11.23
CA GLU A 171 3.41 -7.67 -12.30
C GLU A 171 4.77 -6.94 -12.25
N GLY A 172 4.81 -5.75 -11.63
CA GLY A 172 5.99 -4.89 -11.71
C GLY A 172 5.95 -3.65 -10.83
N LEU A 173 6.89 -2.75 -11.09
CA LEU A 173 6.95 -1.42 -10.48
C LEU A 173 6.85 -0.36 -11.57
N SER A 174 6.01 0.64 -11.34
CA SER A 174 5.91 1.83 -12.18
C SER A 174 6.15 3.10 -11.37
N VAL A 175 6.40 4.22 -12.05
CA VAL A 175 6.55 5.53 -11.46
C VAL A 175 5.56 6.50 -12.09
N LEU A 176 4.91 7.29 -11.25
CA LEU A 176 4.09 8.42 -11.62
C LEU A 176 4.83 9.70 -11.24
N ASN A 177 5.19 10.50 -12.24
CA ASN A 177 5.71 11.86 -12.01
C ASN A 177 4.51 12.80 -11.85
N VAL A 178 4.29 13.28 -10.63
CA VAL A 178 3.11 14.09 -10.26
C VAL A 178 3.17 15.47 -10.91
N LEU A 179 4.37 16.04 -11.05
CA LEU A 179 4.59 17.41 -11.54
C LEU A 179 5.63 17.42 -12.68
N PRO A 180 5.29 16.90 -13.86
CA PRO A 180 6.26 16.76 -14.97
C PRO A 180 6.65 18.10 -15.60
N ARG A 181 5.80 19.14 -15.49
CA ARG A 181 6.00 20.45 -16.13
C ARG A 181 6.87 21.43 -15.35
N LEU A 182 7.28 21.11 -14.13
CA LEU A 182 8.21 21.96 -13.34
C LEU A 182 9.57 22.17 -14.03
N HIS A 183 9.89 21.42 -15.09
CA HIS A 183 11.12 21.59 -15.87
C HIS A 183 10.99 22.60 -17.03
N GLY A 184 9.80 23.12 -17.33
CA GLY A 184 9.59 24.19 -18.31
C GLY A 184 9.52 25.57 -17.64
N GLU A 185 9.87 26.64 -18.36
CA GLU A 185 9.83 28.03 -17.86
C GLU A 185 8.42 28.61 -17.68
N GLU A 186 7.35 27.86 -17.98
CA GLU A 186 5.99 28.37 -17.86
C GLU A 186 5.42 28.27 -16.43
N PRO A 187 4.96 29.37 -15.83
CA PRO A 187 4.20 29.36 -14.58
C PRO A 187 2.78 28.83 -14.86
N LEU A 188 2.57 27.54 -14.62
CA LEU A 188 1.26 26.90 -14.75
C LEU A 188 0.58 26.79 -13.38
N GLY A 189 -0.72 27.09 -13.33
CA GLY A 189 -1.55 26.86 -12.15
C GLY A 189 -1.60 25.38 -11.76
N VAL A 190 -1.82 25.11 -10.48
CA VAL A 190 -1.76 23.77 -9.84
C VAL A 190 -2.54 22.69 -10.60
N SER A 191 -3.74 23.01 -11.09
CA SER A 191 -4.59 22.06 -11.85
C SER A 191 -4.00 21.67 -13.20
N ALA A 192 -3.28 22.58 -13.88
CA ALA A 192 -2.74 22.31 -15.21
C ALA A 192 -1.50 21.38 -15.18
N GLY A 193 -0.87 21.22 -14.01
CA GLY A 193 0.26 20.32 -13.81
C GLY A 193 -0.15 18.85 -13.69
N LEU A 194 -1.27 18.57 -13.01
CA LEU A 194 -1.70 17.21 -12.69
C LEU A 194 -2.18 16.42 -13.91
N ASP A 195 -2.88 17.05 -14.85
CA ASP A 195 -3.34 16.41 -16.09
C ASP A 195 -2.17 15.90 -16.95
N GLY A 196 -0.99 16.51 -16.78
CA GLY A 196 0.25 16.12 -17.45
C GLY A 196 0.93 14.89 -16.84
N ALA A 197 0.54 14.48 -15.62
CA ALA A 197 1.15 13.35 -14.93
C ALA A 197 0.94 12.07 -15.75
N LYS A 198 2.01 11.32 -15.97
CA LYS A 198 1.98 10.07 -16.73
C LYS A 198 2.71 9.00 -15.95
N THR A 199 2.07 7.84 -15.85
CA THR A 199 2.68 6.66 -15.29
C THR A 199 3.59 6.01 -16.32
N ARG A 200 4.76 5.55 -15.88
CA ARG A 200 5.74 4.84 -16.69
C ARG A 200 6.21 3.61 -15.94
N GLU A 201 6.25 2.47 -16.60
CA GLU A 201 6.72 1.24 -15.98
C GLU A 201 8.25 1.26 -15.89
N LEU A 202 8.77 0.98 -14.70
CA LEU A 202 10.21 0.83 -14.47
C LEU A 202 10.62 -0.59 -14.88
N TRP A 203 9.89 -1.60 -14.39
CA TRP A 203 10.14 -2.99 -14.72
C TRP A 203 8.88 -3.87 -14.65
N ARG A 204 8.98 -5.06 -15.25
CA ARG A 204 7.97 -6.14 -15.27
C ARG A 204 8.59 -7.48 -14.86
N GLY A 205 7.74 -8.48 -14.61
CA GLY A 205 8.12 -9.84 -14.24
C GLY A 205 8.44 -10.04 -12.75
N CYS A 206 8.38 -8.97 -11.95
CA CYS A 206 8.57 -9.02 -10.50
C CYS A 206 7.64 -8.00 -9.83
N GLY A 207 6.49 -8.49 -9.36
CA GLY A 207 5.49 -7.68 -8.68
C GLY A 207 5.99 -7.10 -7.37
N VAL A 208 5.46 -5.95 -6.96
CA VAL A 208 5.78 -5.29 -5.69
C VAL A 208 4.48 -5.10 -4.91
N VAL A 209 4.32 -5.89 -3.84
CA VAL A 209 3.06 -6.00 -3.09
C VAL A 209 3.00 -5.03 -1.92
N GLN A 210 4.14 -4.76 -1.29
CA GLN A 210 4.27 -3.82 -0.18
C GLN A 210 5.65 -3.18 -0.25
N ALA A 211 5.75 -1.88 0.03
CA ALA A 211 7.02 -1.17 0.10
C ALA A 211 6.97 -0.11 1.21
N ALA A 212 8.09 0.07 1.92
CA ALA A 212 8.23 1.09 2.95
C ALA A 212 9.69 1.57 3.08
N LEU A 213 9.88 2.81 3.51
CA LEU A 213 11.20 3.35 3.84
C LEU A 213 11.69 2.78 5.18
N LEU A 214 12.68 1.89 5.10
CA LEU A 214 13.38 1.38 6.28
C LEU A 214 14.30 2.46 6.84
N GLU A 215 15.06 3.12 5.97
CA GLU A 215 15.93 4.26 6.31
C GLU A 215 15.59 5.41 5.38
N ASP A 216 15.43 6.59 5.97
CA ASP A 216 15.30 7.85 5.24
C ASP A 216 16.39 8.80 5.75
N ALA A 217 17.36 9.11 4.88
CA ALA A 217 18.45 10.01 5.20
C ALA A 217 18.02 11.48 5.14
N SER A 218 16.83 11.80 4.62
CA SER A 218 16.34 13.18 4.50
C SER A 218 16.16 13.86 5.87
N GLY A 219 15.94 13.08 6.93
CA GLY A 219 15.86 13.58 8.31
C GLY A 219 17.21 13.79 9.00
N ILE A 220 18.32 13.34 8.41
CA ILE A 220 19.66 13.57 8.95
C ILE A 220 20.17 14.90 8.40
N MET A 221 20.58 15.83 9.26
CA MET A 221 21.17 17.10 8.81
C MET A 221 22.33 16.85 7.83
N GLY A 222 22.17 17.39 6.61
CA GLY A 222 23.16 17.23 5.54
C GLY A 222 23.13 15.88 4.81
N GLY A 223 22.17 15.01 5.14
CA GLY A 223 21.88 13.78 4.41
C GLY A 223 21.33 14.08 3.02
N ASP A 224 21.82 13.35 2.03
CA ASP A 224 21.27 13.37 0.68
C ASP A 224 19.86 12.74 0.72
N PRO A 225 18.79 13.44 0.31
CA PRO A 225 17.42 12.92 0.36
C PRO A 225 17.20 11.71 -0.56
N ASP A 226 18.12 11.46 -1.50
CA ASP A 226 18.09 10.27 -2.34
C ASP A 226 18.74 9.05 -1.64
N GLN A 227 19.29 9.20 -0.44
CA GLN A 227 19.89 8.11 0.33
C GLN A 227 18.93 7.48 1.33
N GLY A 228 19.01 6.16 1.44
CA GLY A 228 18.12 5.37 2.29
C GLY A 228 17.99 3.94 1.80
N ILE A 229 17.12 3.18 2.47
CA ILE A 229 16.82 1.80 2.14
C ILE A 229 15.31 1.63 2.05
N VAL A 230 14.86 1.06 0.95
CA VAL A 230 13.46 0.66 0.73
C VAL A 230 13.35 -0.83 1.02
N LEU A 231 12.53 -1.20 1.99
CA LEU A 231 12.14 -2.59 2.20
C LEU A 231 10.92 -2.87 1.31
N ALA A 232 11.05 -3.83 0.40
CA ALA A 232 10.00 -4.22 -0.53
C ALA A 232 9.67 -5.71 -0.39
N LEU A 233 8.38 -6.01 -0.33
CA LEU A 233 7.83 -7.35 -0.50
C LEU A 233 7.54 -7.57 -1.98
N VAL A 234 8.37 -8.38 -2.62
CA VAL A 234 8.26 -8.65 -4.05
C VAL A 234 7.64 -10.02 -4.30
N THR A 235 6.94 -10.16 -5.43
CA THR A 235 6.40 -11.44 -5.90
C THR A 235 7.18 -11.88 -7.13
N THR A 236 7.63 -13.12 -7.14
CA THR A 236 8.18 -13.79 -8.31
C THR A 236 7.30 -14.98 -8.67
N THR A 237 7.12 -15.21 -9.97
CA THR A 237 6.49 -16.42 -10.49
C THR A 237 7.57 -17.46 -10.72
N HIS A 238 7.39 -18.66 -10.15
CA HIS A 238 8.21 -19.83 -10.40
C HIS A 238 7.37 -20.88 -11.11
N TYR A 239 7.93 -21.50 -12.15
CA TYR A 239 7.34 -22.65 -12.81
C TYR A 239 8.04 -23.90 -12.32
N ASP A 240 7.29 -24.84 -11.75
CA ASP A 240 7.85 -26.14 -11.42
C ASP A 240 8.06 -27.00 -12.69
N ALA A 241 8.75 -28.13 -12.54
CA ALA A 241 8.97 -29.06 -13.65
C ALA A 241 7.66 -29.64 -14.24
N THR A 242 6.53 -29.48 -13.53
CA THR A 242 5.19 -29.87 -13.98
C THR A 242 4.44 -28.74 -14.69
N GLY A 243 5.06 -27.57 -14.85
CA GLY A 243 4.46 -26.38 -15.44
C GLY A 243 3.48 -25.64 -14.52
N ARG A 244 3.36 -26.03 -13.25
CA ARG A 244 2.54 -25.30 -12.27
C ARG A 244 3.28 -24.03 -11.85
N CYS A 245 2.54 -22.93 -11.89
CA CYS A 245 3.01 -21.63 -11.48
C CYS A 245 2.77 -21.46 -9.97
N GLU A 246 3.85 -21.28 -9.21
CA GLU A 246 3.80 -20.89 -7.81
C GLU A 246 4.27 -19.44 -7.67
N THR A 247 3.50 -18.62 -6.96
CA THR A 247 3.90 -17.25 -6.64
C THR A 247 4.60 -17.25 -5.29
N VAL A 248 5.90 -16.91 -5.31
CA VAL A 248 6.73 -16.81 -4.12
C VAL A 248 6.91 -15.34 -3.78
N ARG A 249 6.63 -14.98 -2.53
CA ARG A 249 6.86 -13.62 -2.03
C ARG A 249 8.07 -13.57 -1.13
N GLN A 250 8.94 -12.61 -1.39
CA GLN A 250 10.24 -12.47 -0.72
C GLN A 250 10.48 -11.01 -0.33
N LEU A 251 11.23 -10.78 0.75
CA LEU A 251 11.66 -9.44 1.16
C LEU A 251 12.99 -9.07 0.51
N ARG A 252 13.07 -7.86 -0.03
CA ARG A 252 14.28 -7.28 -0.64
C ARG A 252 14.51 -5.88 -0.09
N MET A 253 15.77 -5.55 0.17
CA MET A 253 16.21 -4.22 0.59
C MET A 253 16.86 -3.52 -0.60
N TYR A 254 16.15 -2.57 -1.19
CA TYR A 254 16.63 -1.77 -2.31
C TYR A 254 17.35 -0.52 -1.81
N LYS A 255 18.42 -0.13 -2.49
CA LYS A 255 19.05 1.16 -2.25
C LYS A 255 18.18 2.28 -2.82
N LEU A 256 17.77 3.24 -1.99
CA LEU A 256 16.89 4.34 -2.43
C LEU A 256 17.52 5.13 -3.58
N SER A 257 18.83 5.41 -3.52
CA SER A 257 19.53 6.19 -4.55
C SER A 257 19.50 5.53 -5.93
N SER A 258 19.51 4.20 -5.95
CA SER A 258 19.46 3.41 -7.19
C SER A 258 18.06 3.43 -7.77
N LEU A 259 17.03 3.29 -6.94
CA LEU A 259 15.64 3.50 -7.36
C LEU A 259 15.42 4.92 -7.89
N VAL A 260 15.92 5.96 -7.21
CA VAL A 260 15.77 7.35 -7.65
C VAL A 260 16.52 7.59 -8.96
N SER A 261 17.70 7.00 -9.14
CA SER A 261 18.45 7.08 -10.41
C SER A 261 17.69 6.43 -11.56
N LEU A 262 17.10 5.25 -11.31
CA LEU A 262 16.25 4.58 -12.28
C LEU A 262 15.00 5.40 -12.62
N ILE A 263 14.33 5.99 -11.63
CA ILE A 263 13.21 6.89 -11.84
C ILE A 263 13.61 8.06 -12.73
N LYS A 264 14.68 8.79 -12.37
CA LYS A 264 15.17 9.96 -13.12
C LYS A 264 15.51 9.59 -14.56
N TRP A 265 16.13 8.43 -14.78
CA TRP A 265 16.39 7.92 -16.11
C TRP A 265 15.08 7.60 -16.86
N THR A 266 14.16 6.84 -16.27
CA THR A 266 12.91 6.44 -16.94
C THR A 266 12.02 7.64 -17.28
N VAL A 267 11.93 8.67 -16.43
CA VAL A 267 11.08 9.84 -16.70
C VAL A 267 11.67 10.80 -17.74
N THR A 268 12.99 10.76 -17.97
CA THR A 268 13.66 11.63 -18.96
C THR A 268 13.65 11.05 -20.38
N GLN A 269 13.48 9.73 -20.53
CA GLN A 269 13.33 9.10 -21.84
C GLN A 269 12.00 9.52 -22.52
N LYS A 270 11.92 9.55 -23.86
CA LYS A 270 10.61 9.79 -24.53
C LYS A 270 9.79 8.51 -24.61
N GLU A 271 10.45 7.41 -24.93
CA GLU A 271 9.89 6.07 -25.06
C GLU A 271 10.79 5.13 -24.27
N CYS A 272 10.34 4.74 -23.07
CA CYS A 272 11.06 3.80 -22.23
C CYS A 272 10.33 2.46 -22.32
N VAL A 273 11.00 1.44 -22.87
CA VAL A 273 10.52 0.07 -22.75
C VAL A 273 10.73 -0.36 -21.29
N PRO A 274 9.73 -0.98 -20.63
CA PRO A 274 9.88 -1.47 -19.27
C PRO A 274 11.00 -2.52 -19.20
N ILE A 275 11.78 -2.50 -18.12
CA ILE A 275 12.84 -3.52 -17.91
C ILE A 275 12.16 -4.86 -17.62
N GLU A 276 12.40 -5.86 -18.45
CA GLU A 276 11.93 -7.22 -18.18
C GLU A 276 12.88 -7.90 -17.19
N LEU A 277 12.46 -8.06 -15.94
CA LEU A 277 13.24 -8.82 -14.96
C LEU A 277 13.06 -10.31 -15.24
N PRO A 278 14.15 -11.11 -15.26
CA PRO A 278 14.04 -12.53 -15.58
C PRO A 278 13.14 -13.22 -14.54
N LYS A 279 12.25 -14.10 -15.02
CA LYS A 279 11.38 -14.95 -14.21
C LYS A 279 12.22 -15.97 -13.44
N SER A 280 12.81 -15.51 -12.34
CA SER A 280 13.26 -16.15 -11.08
C SER A 280 14.02 -17.50 -11.07
N ALA A 281 14.04 -18.33 -12.12
CA ALA A 281 14.70 -19.64 -12.06
C ALA A 281 16.24 -19.55 -11.92
N SER A 282 16.86 -18.42 -12.25
CA SER A 282 18.33 -18.27 -12.22
C SER A 282 18.89 -17.36 -11.12
N TRP A 283 18.06 -16.60 -10.40
CA TRP A 283 18.55 -15.60 -9.42
C TRP A 283 18.85 -16.17 -8.03
N ASP A 284 18.12 -17.22 -7.63
CA ASP A 284 18.22 -17.78 -6.27
C ASP A 284 19.30 -18.86 -6.13
N SER A 285 19.98 -19.24 -7.22
CA SER A 285 21.23 -19.98 -7.08
C SER A 285 22.33 -18.98 -6.77
N PRO A 286 22.92 -18.99 -5.56
CA PRO A 286 24.08 -18.15 -5.29
C PRO A 286 25.13 -18.54 -6.32
N SER A 287 25.36 -17.68 -7.32
CA SER A 287 26.38 -17.94 -8.31
C SER A 287 27.69 -18.00 -7.52
N THR A 288 28.22 -19.20 -7.34
CA THR A 288 29.51 -19.45 -6.67
C THR A 288 30.68 -18.94 -7.51
N LYS A 289 30.41 -18.22 -8.60
CA LYS A 289 31.39 -17.41 -9.29
C LYS A 289 31.67 -16.18 -8.43
N LYS A 290 32.68 -16.31 -7.58
CA LYS A 290 33.40 -15.22 -6.91
C LYS A 290 33.67 -14.09 -7.91
N GLN A 291 32.71 -13.18 -8.09
CA GLN A 291 32.98 -11.87 -8.67
C GLN A 291 33.62 -11.06 -7.54
N ARG A 292 34.91 -11.31 -7.34
CA ARG A 292 35.75 -10.60 -6.40
C ARG A 292 35.66 -9.12 -6.77
N ASN A 293 34.96 -8.34 -5.96
CA ASN A 293 34.89 -6.88 -6.03
C ASN A 293 36.31 -6.34 -6.25
N ARG A 294 36.60 -5.86 -7.47
CA ARG A 294 37.90 -5.29 -7.86
C ARG A 294 38.15 -3.89 -7.29
N LEU A 295 37.21 -3.33 -6.52
CA LEU A 295 37.32 -1.98 -5.96
C LEU A 295 38.10 -1.92 -4.62
N SER A 296 38.42 -3.06 -4.00
CA SER A 296 39.19 -3.10 -2.75
C SER A 296 40.71 -3.05 -2.91
N ASN A 297 41.24 -3.15 -4.15
CA ASN A 297 42.69 -3.15 -4.40
C ASN A 297 43.28 -1.77 -4.81
N LEU A 298 42.45 -0.74 -4.99
CA LEU A 298 42.93 0.61 -5.34
C LEU A 298 43.23 1.48 -4.11
N ILE A 299 42.75 1.09 -2.93
CA ILE A 299 42.97 1.84 -1.68
C ILE A 299 44.33 1.49 -1.03
N ASN A 300 45.00 0.41 -1.46
CA ASN A 300 46.33 0.02 -0.95
C ASN A 300 47.51 0.67 -1.70
N LEU A 301 47.27 1.49 -2.73
CA LEU A 301 48.32 2.16 -3.51
C LEU A 301 48.56 3.63 -3.13
N LEU A 302 47.88 4.13 -2.09
CA LEU A 302 48.07 5.50 -1.57
C LEU A 302 48.76 5.54 -0.20
N ALA A 303 49.34 4.42 0.25
CA ALA A 303 50.06 4.31 1.51
C ALA A 303 51.48 3.76 1.31
N GLU A 304 52.29 4.45 0.50
CA GLU A 304 53.75 4.27 0.52
C GLU A 304 54.40 5.66 0.45
N GLY A 305 54.78 6.17 1.64
CA GLY A 305 55.65 7.33 1.78
C GLY A 305 57.11 6.92 1.56
N PRO A 306 57.96 7.81 1.02
CA PRO A 306 59.36 7.51 0.80
C PRO A 306 60.15 7.89 2.05
N ASP A 307 60.81 6.93 2.69
CA ASP A 307 61.93 7.25 3.57
C ASP A 307 63.08 6.26 3.41
N HIS A 308 64.21 6.82 3.00
CA HIS A 308 65.50 6.19 2.84
C HIS A 308 66.18 5.97 4.21
N ALA A 309 66.72 4.77 4.44
CA ALA A 309 67.95 4.59 5.22
C ALA A 309 68.65 3.25 4.85
N PRO A 310 69.99 3.23 4.71
CA PRO A 310 70.72 2.03 4.30
C PRO A 310 71.28 1.21 5.49
N ARG A 311 71.85 0.03 5.16
CA ARG A 311 72.89 -0.79 5.87
C ARG A 311 72.41 -2.08 6.60
N PRO A 312 73.27 -3.10 6.85
CA PRO A 312 73.87 -4.01 5.85
C PRO A 312 73.78 -5.54 6.21
N SER A 313 73.94 -6.38 5.17
CA SER A 313 74.62 -7.70 5.08
C SER A 313 74.59 -8.73 6.22
N SER A 314 74.06 -9.94 5.96
CA SER A 314 74.71 -11.26 6.18
C SER A 314 73.91 -12.41 5.49
N PRO A 315 74.47 -13.63 5.28
CA PRO A 315 74.27 -14.42 4.05
C PRO A 315 73.35 -15.67 4.15
N GLN A 316 72.87 -16.08 2.96
CA GLN A 316 72.47 -17.40 2.39
C GLN A 316 72.54 -18.70 3.24
N PRO A 317 71.73 -19.77 2.96
CA PRO A 317 71.79 -20.54 1.69
C PRO A 317 70.47 -21.14 1.13
N ALA A 318 70.30 -21.12 -0.22
CA ALA A 318 70.24 -22.25 -1.19
C ALA A 318 69.02 -23.22 -1.11
N SER A 319 68.02 -23.04 -2.00
CA SER A 319 67.68 -23.90 -3.17
C SER A 319 66.57 -24.96 -2.90
N PRO A 320 65.84 -25.54 -3.89
CA PRO A 320 65.97 -25.43 -5.34
C PRO A 320 64.66 -25.13 -6.14
N SER A 321 64.88 -24.43 -7.26
CA SER A 321 64.38 -24.70 -8.62
C SER A 321 63.27 -25.74 -8.82
N ARG A 322 62.09 -25.31 -9.26
CA ARG A 322 61.22 -26.14 -10.11
C ARG A 322 60.72 -25.35 -11.32
N SER A 323 60.99 -25.96 -12.46
CA SER A 323 60.86 -25.55 -13.83
C SER A 323 59.47 -25.13 -14.28
N GLN A 324 59.49 -24.05 -15.05
CA GLN A 324 58.59 -23.56 -16.07
C GLN A 324 57.67 -24.62 -16.72
N SER A 325 56.37 -24.32 -16.73
CA SER A 325 55.41 -24.81 -17.73
C SER A 325 54.71 -23.57 -18.29
N VAL A 326 55.18 -23.14 -19.45
CA VAL A 326 54.55 -22.12 -20.29
C VAL A 326 53.22 -22.70 -20.79
N ARG A 327 52.12 -22.33 -20.12
CA ARG A 327 50.78 -22.35 -20.72
C ARG A 327 50.35 -20.90 -20.91
N SER A 328 50.46 -20.48 -22.17
CA SER A 328 49.88 -19.27 -22.75
C SER A 328 48.41 -19.19 -22.34
N ARG A 329 48.12 -18.40 -21.32
CA ARG A 329 46.76 -18.05 -20.93
C ARG A 329 46.39 -16.81 -21.75
N PRO A 330 45.34 -16.85 -22.58
CA PRO A 330 44.93 -15.67 -23.31
C PRO A 330 44.55 -14.58 -22.30
N GLN A 331 45.28 -13.47 -22.34
CA GLN A 331 44.89 -12.25 -21.66
C GLN A 331 43.55 -11.80 -22.27
N PRO A 332 42.50 -11.58 -21.46
CA PRO A 332 41.34 -10.86 -21.95
C PRO A 332 41.75 -9.40 -22.21
N PRO A 333 41.17 -8.74 -23.22
CA PRO A 333 41.52 -7.36 -23.57
C PRO A 333 41.25 -6.44 -22.37
N VAL A 334 42.32 -5.88 -21.82
CA VAL A 334 42.28 -4.83 -20.82
C VAL A 334 42.05 -3.53 -21.58
N GLY A 335 40.80 -3.07 -21.61
CA GLY A 335 40.43 -1.82 -22.27
C GLY A 335 39.05 -1.86 -22.90
N ARG A 336 38.02 -2.24 -22.14
CA ARG A 336 36.65 -1.85 -22.50
C ARG A 336 36.27 -0.64 -21.66
N SER A 337 36.07 0.47 -22.35
CA SER A 337 35.62 1.75 -21.83
C SER A 337 34.42 1.56 -20.90
N SER A 338 34.48 2.12 -19.68
CA SER A 338 33.38 2.05 -18.71
C SER A 338 32.10 2.75 -19.17
N TRP A 339 32.12 3.38 -20.35
CA TRP A 339 30.98 4.03 -21.01
C TRP A 339 30.18 3.09 -21.91
N ASP A 340 30.69 1.89 -22.23
CA ASP A 340 30.02 0.89 -23.08
C ASP A 340 28.95 0.07 -22.32
N ASN A 341 28.73 0.38 -21.03
CA ASN A 341 27.72 -0.25 -20.17
C ASN A 341 26.56 0.71 -19.82
N MET A 342 26.45 1.88 -20.46
CA MET A 342 25.38 2.85 -20.11
C MET A 342 23.97 2.27 -20.33
N ASP A 343 23.83 1.36 -21.30
CA ASP A 343 22.55 0.69 -21.60
C ASP A 343 22.15 -0.33 -20.52
N ASP A 344 23.12 -0.84 -19.75
CA ASP A 344 22.87 -1.81 -18.66
C ASP A 344 22.57 -1.14 -17.31
N LEU A 345 22.80 0.18 -17.18
CA LEU A 345 22.58 0.92 -15.93
C LEU A 345 21.15 0.79 -15.37
N PRO A 346 20.08 0.90 -16.19
CA PRO A 346 18.71 0.74 -15.69
C PRO A 346 18.49 -0.63 -15.06
N LEU A 347 19.00 -1.69 -15.72
CA LEU A 347 18.92 -3.06 -15.20
C LEU A 347 19.75 -3.21 -13.91
N GLN A 348 20.93 -2.61 -13.86
CA GLN A 348 21.76 -2.60 -12.65
C GLN A 348 21.06 -1.93 -11.48
N TRP A 349 20.43 -0.77 -11.69
CA TRP A 349 19.67 -0.09 -10.63
C TRP A 349 18.42 -0.87 -10.20
N ALA A 350 17.70 -1.47 -11.15
CA ALA A 350 16.53 -2.32 -10.85
C ALA A 350 16.91 -3.60 -10.08
N THR A 351 18.16 -4.05 -10.18
CA THR A 351 18.68 -5.23 -9.50
C THR A 351 19.61 -4.90 -8.32
N ASP A 352 19.78 -3.62 -7.97
CA ASP A 352 20.57 -3.17 -6.83
C ASP A 352 19.77 -3.33 -5.52
N TYR A 353 19.60 -4.59 -5.13
CA TYR A 353 18.96 -4.97 -3.88
C TYR A 353 19.76 -6.05 -3.15
N GLN A 354 19.59 -6.06 -1.83
CA GLN A 354 20.03 -7.17 -0.99
C GLN A 354 18.80 -8.00 -0.59
N PRO A 355 18.75 -9.31 -0.91
CA PRO A 355 17.67 -10.17 -0.45
C PRO A 355 17.72 -10.26 1.08
N PHE A 356 16.56 -10.15 1.73
CA PHE A 356 16.47 -10.28 3.18
C PHE A 356 16.47 -11.78 3.55
N GLN A 357 17.68 -12.32 3.72
CA GLN A 357 17.90 -13.74 3.99
C GLN A 357 18.06 -13.97 5.48
N HIS A 358 17.07 -14.62 6.09
CA HIS A 358 17.18 -15.16 7.45
C HIS A 358 16.62 -16.57 7.49
N PRO A 359 17.26 -17.56 8.18
CA PRO A 359 16.85 -18.96 8.14
C PRO A 359 15.38 -19.23 8.49
N LYS A 360 14.76 -18.37 9.32
CA LYS A 360 13.36 -18.48 9.74
C LYS A 360 12.33 -18.13 8.67
N ILE A 361 12.74 -17.38 7.65
CA ILE A 361 11.87 -16.92 6.56
C ILE A 361 12.43 -17.31 5.19
N ALA A 362 13.64 -17.86 5.13
CA ALA A 362 14.25 -18.38 3.91
C ALA A 362 13.37 -19.51 3.37
N GLY A 363 12.86 -19.33 2.15
CA GLY A 363 11.93 -20.26 1.50
C GLY A 363 10.49 -20.20 2.01
N ALA A 364 10.17 -19.32 2.97
CA ALA A 364 8.80 -19.07 3.37
C ALA A 364 8.16 -18.04 2.44
N ASN A 365 6.89 -18.26 2.06
CA ASN A 365 6.11 -17.27 1.33
C ASN A 365 5.68 -16.14 2.28
N VAL A 366 6.24 -14.94 2.12
CA VAL A 366 5.93 -13.80 3.01
C VAL A 366 4.60 -13.15 2.63
N LEU A 367 3.67 -13.03 3.57
CA LEU A 367 2.34 -12.44 3.34
C LEU A 367 2.35 -10.91 3.40
N PHE A 368 3.00 -10.36 4.43
CA PHE A 368 3.15 -8.93 4.70
C PHE A 368 4.34 -8.71 5.64
N PHE A 369 4.75 -7.46 5.80
CA PHE A 369 5.62 -7.04 6.90
C PHE A 369 5.09 -5.78 7.59
N GLU A 370 5.55 -5.53 8.82
CA GLU A 370 5.28 -4.29 9.55
C GLU A 370 6.57 -3.80 10.20
N LEU A 371 6.84 -2.51 10.08
CA LEU A 371 7.98 -1.83 10.70
C LEU A 371 7.50 -0.99 11.88
N TRP A 372 8.26 -1.03 12.98
CA TRP A 372 8.11 -0.10 14.09
C TRP A 372 9.47 0.48 14.44
N LYS A 373 9.52 1.80 14.63
CA LYS A 373 10.73 2.52 15.01
C LYS A 373 10.46 3.14 16.38
N SER A 374 11.39 2.96 17.32
CA SER A 374 11.28 3.62 18.63
C SER A 374 11.55 5.11 18.48
N ASP A 375 10.69 5.93 19.07
CA ASP A 375 10.79 7.40 19.05
C ASP A 375 11.68 7.98 20.15
N ASP A 376 12.61 7.18 20.71
CA ASP A 376 13.46 7.61 21.82
C ASP A 376 14.32 8.85 21.44
N ASN A 377 13.87 10.04 21.84
CA ASN A 377 14.58 11.32 21.83
C ASN A 377 15.29 11.71 20.52
N GLY A 378 14.59 11.61 19.38
CA GLY A 378 15.04 12.19 18.10
C GLY A 378 16.26 11.50 17.48
N ASN A 379 16.62 10.32 17.98
CA ASN A 379 17.86 9.66 17.66
C ASN A 379 17.56 8.20 17.28
N TYR A 380 17.35 7.93 15.99
CA TYR A 380 16.96 6.64 15.37
C TYR A 380 16.95 5.46 16.36
N GLY A 381 15.81 5.23 17.01
CA GLY A 381 15.72 4.19 18.03
C GLY A 381 15.86 2.78 17.47
N ARG A 382 15.68 1.79 18.35
CA ARG A 382 15.54 0.38 17.97
C ARG A 382 14.47 0.25 16.87
N THR A 383 14.77 -0.48 15.81
CA THR A 383 13.78 -0.82 14.78
C THR A 383 13.34 -2.26 14.95
N MET A 384 12.03 -2.49 14.96
CA MET A 384 11.44 -3.83 14.95
C MET A 384 10.76 -4.10 13.61
N LEU A 385 10.88 -5.34 13.15
CA LEU A 385 10.28 -5.82 11.92
C LEU A 385 9.49 -7.09 12.23
N ALA A 386 8.18 -7.05 12.03
CA ALA A 386 7.32 -8.23 12.08
C ALA A 386 7.07 -8.73 10.65
N VAL A 387 7.34 -10.01 10.39
CA VAL A 387 7.15 -10.66 9.09
C VAL A 387 6.08 -11.73 9.20
N GLY A 388 4.96 -11.55 8.51
CA GLY A 388 3.87 -12.52 8.48
C GLY A 388 4.11 -13.60 7.42
N THR A 389 3.99 -14.87 7.81
CA THR A 389 3.98 -16.03 6.92
C THR A 389 2.65 -16.79 7.08
N PRO A 390 2.32 -17.76 6.21
CA PRO A 390 1.10 -18.56 6.36
C PRO A 390 0.98 -19.31 7.69
N LYS A 391 2.10 -19.56 8.39
CA LYS A 391 2.17 -20.41 9.60
C LYS A 391 2.62 -19.66 10.85
N SER A 392 3.23 -18.50 10.72
CA SER A 392 3.72 -17.74 11.87
C SER A 392 3.97 -16.26 11.57
N ILE A 393 4.16 -15.48 12.62
CA ILE A 393 4.73 -14.14 12.55
C ILE A 393 6.12 -14.15 13.19
N VAL A 394 7.14 -13.82 12.39
CA VAL A 394 8.53 -13.78 12.82
C VAL A 394 8.91 -12.35 13.16
N LEU A 395 9.35 -12.11 14.39
CA LEU A 395 9.77 -10.81 14.88
C LEU A 395 11.29 -10.69 14.84
N PHE A 396 11.76 -9.59 14.28
CA PHE A 396 13.15 -9.19 14.21
C PHE A 396 13.37 -7.83 14.86
N GLU A 397 14.62 -7.60 15.29
CA GLU A 397 15.09 -6.35 15.85
C GLU A 397 16.41 -5.97 15.19
N ALA A 398 16.52 -4.72 14.76
CA ALA A 398 17.78 -4.10 14.41
C ALA A 398 18.16 -3.09 15.52
N PRO A 399 19.38 -3.18 16.08
CA PRO A 399 19.91 -2.13 16.93
C PRO A 399 19.93 -0.78 16.22
N ARG A 400 20.01 0.29 17.01
CA ARG A 400 20.10 1.65 16.51
C ARG A 400 21.26 1.82 15.53
N GLY A 401 20.96 2.31 14.33
CA GLY A 401 21.95 2.60 13.28
C GLY A 401 22.51 1.36 12.58
N GLU A 402 22.02 0.16 12.90
CA GLU A 402 22.42 -1.08 12.24
C GLU A 402 21.38 -1.52 11.21
N ARG A 403 21.89 -2.08 10.11
CA ARG A 403 21.06 -2.72 9.05
C ARG A 403 20.87 -4.22 9.26
N ALA A 404 21.39 -4.74 10.37
CA ALA A 404 21.37 -6.16 10.68
C ALA A 404 20.18 -6.48 11.59
N PHE A 405 19.15 -7.09 11.01
CA PHE A 405 18.03 -7.60 11.77
C PHE A 405 18.40 -8.94 12.43
N THR A 406 18.28 -8.96 13.75
CA THR A 406 18.43 -10.14 14.59
C THR A 406 17.07 -10.75 14.88
N PHE A 407 16.98 -12.08 14.89
CA PHE A 407 15.76 -12.77 15.24
C PHE A 407 15.44 -12.62 16.74
N VAL A 408 14.20 -12.24 17.05
CA VAL A 408 13.72 -12.07 18.42
C VAL A 408 12.80 -13.23 18.81
N LYS A 409 11.74 -13.45 18.03
CA LYS A 409 10.70 -14.43 18.37
C LYS A 409 9.91 -14.90 17.17
N ASP A 410 9.33 -16.09 17.27
CA ASP A 410 8.48 -16.70 16.24
C ASP A 410 7.13 -17.05 16.88
N TYR A 411 6.05 -16.43 16.40
CA TYR A 411 4.70 -16.60 16.92
C TYR A 411 3.89 -17.49 15.96
N TYR A 412 3.62 -18.72 16.37
CA TYR A 412 2.78 -19.62 15.58
C TYR A 412 1.37 -19.04 15.37
N THR A 413 0.87 -19.10 14.13
CA THR A 413 -0.49 -18.68 13.79
C THR A 413 -1.29 -19.87 13.26
N PRO A 414 -2.43 -20.22 13.88
CA PRO A 414 -3.26 -21.34 13.43
C PRO A 414 -3.95 -21.09 12.08
N HIS A 415 -4.07 -19.82 11.68
CA HIS A 415 -4.59 -19.39 10.40
C HIS A 415 -3.63 -18.36 9.79
N PRO A 416 -3.60 -18.20 8.46
CA PRO A 416 -2.80 -17.16 7.82
C PRO A 416 -3.20 -15.76 8.33
N PRO A 417 -2.28 -15.00 8.93
CA PRO A 417 -2.55 -13.63 9.35
C PRO A 417 -2.76 -12.73 8.12
N LYS A 418 -3.68 -11.78 8.22
CA LYS A 418 -3.97 -10.78 7.18
C LYS A 418 -3.10 -9.53 7.33
N SER A 419 -2.92 -9.05 8.56
CA SER A 419 -2.06 -7.91 8.86
C SER A 419 -1.57 -7.97 10.31
N ALA A 420 -0.54 -7.20 10.61
CA ALA A 420 -0.11 -6.94 11.99
C ALA A 420 0.28 -5.47 12.16
N LYS A 421 0.04 -4.91 13.35
CA LYS A 421 0.40 -3.54 13.73
C LYS A 421 0.99 -3.51 15.13
N PHE A 422 2.08 -2.77 15.31
CA PHE A 422 2.62 -2.52 16.64
C PHE A 422 1.74 -1.52 17.39
N ILE A 423 1.40 -1.84 18.64
CA ILE A 423 0.54 -1.03 19.50
C ILE A 423 1.11 -0.96 20.91
N HIS A 424 0.75 0.08 21.66
CA HIS A 424 0.99 0.15 23.09
C HIS A 424 -0.25 -0.32 23.85
N GLN A 425 -0.05 -1.23 24.79
CA GLN A 425 -1.07 -1.89 25.56
C GLN A 425 -0.94 -1.55 27.05
N ALA A 426 -2.07 -1.32 27.73
CA ALA A 426 -2.10 -1.02 29.15
C ALA A 426 -2.00 -2.34 29.92
N VAL A 427 -0.86 -2.61 30.55
CA VAL A 427 -0.69 -3.81 31.36
C VAL A 427 -0.94 -3.43 32.82
N PRO A 428 -1.92 -4.05 33.51
CA PRO A 428 -2.04 -3.93 34.95
C PRO A 428 -0.73 -4.44 35.56
N GLU A 429 -0.09 -3.64 36.42
CA GLU A 429 1.02 -4.14 37.23
C GLU A 429 0.47 -5.27 38.10
N THR A 430 0.65 -6.52 37.68
CA THR A 430 0.54 -7.64 38.59
C THR A 430 1.64 -7.40 39.61
N THR A 431 1.24 -7.03 40.83
CA THR A 431 2.11 -6.97 41.99
C THR A 431 2.71 -8.35 42.19
N SER A 432 3.78 -8.65 41.46
CA SER A 432 4.53 -9.87 41.63
C SER A 432 5.01 -9.83 43.08
N PRO A 433 4.60 -10.77 43.94
CA PRO A 433 5.13 -10.83 45.29
C PRO A 433 6.64 -11.02 45.14
N ALA A 434 7.40 -10.04 45.62
CA ALA A 434 8.84 -9.96 45.43
C ALA A 434 9.53 -11.23 45.95
N HIS A 435 9.75 -12.21 45.05
CA HIS A 435 10.71 -13.27 45.30
C HIS A 435 12.09 -12.71 44.97
N HIS A 436 12.78 -12.27 46.03
CA HIS A 436 14.21 -12.00 46.03
C HIS A 436 14.98 -13.25 45.58
N HIS A 437 15.27 -13.38 44.29
CA HIS A 437 16.39 -14.18 43.82
C HIS A 437 17.34 -13.26 43.07
N THR A 438 18.34 -12.82 43.82
CA THR A 438 19.61 -12.29 43.34
C THR A 438 20.26 -13.29 42.40
N LEU A 439 20.14 -13.09 41.08
CA LEU A 439 21.12 -13.60 40.12
C LEU A 439 21.77 -12.41 39.43
N SER A 440 22.80 -11.94 40.13
CA SER A 440 23.88 -11.13 39.62
C SER A 440 24.53 -11.85 38.43
N SER A 441 24.33 -11.33 37.23
CA SER A 441 25.23 -11.58 36.11
C SER A 441 26.42 -10.62 36.23
N HIS A 442 27.56 -11.19 36.60
CA HIS A 442 28.85 -10.52 36.55
C HIS A 442 29.21 -10.18 35.09
N SER A 443 29.05 -8.92 34.67
CA SER A 443 29.95 -8.34 33.66
C SER A 443 31.10 -7.67 34.39
N LYS A 444 32.19 -8.42 34.55
CA LYS A 444 33.49 -7.84 34.87
C LYS A 444 34.05 -7.26 33.58
N GLU A 445 33.90 -5.96 33.36
CA GLU A 445 34.82 -5.27 32.46
C GLU A 445 35.08 -3.82 32.89
N SER A 446 36.35 -3.61 33.26
CA SER A 446 37.12 -2.38 33.19
C SER A 446 36.71 -1.17 34.05
N MET A 447 37.23 -1.17 35.28
CA MET A 447 37.64 0.08 35.93
C MET A 447 38.95 0.57 35.32
N ARG A 448 38.95 1.77 34.74
CA ARG A 448 39.98 2.81 34.93
C ARG A 448 39.70 4.03 34.04
N SER A 449 39.08 5.04 34.63
CA SER A 449 39.47 6.44 34.45
C SER A 449 38.59 7.31 35.35
N GLU A 450 39.16 7.67 36.50
CA GLU A 450 38.78 8.88 37.24
C GLU A 450 38.90 10.08 36.30
N HIS A 451 37.93 10.98 36.31
CA HIS A 451 38.06 12.42 36.62
C HIS A 451 36.66 13.05 36.57
N GLY A 452 36.40 13.94 37.53
CA GLY A 452 35.08 14.32 38.01
C GLY A 452 34.07 14.79 36.97
N SER A 453 32.85 14.23 37.06
CA SER A 453 31.65 14.85 36.49
C SER A 453 30.55 14.86 37.54
N ILE A 454 29.95 16.03 37.68
CA ILE A 454 29.00 16.43 38.70
C ILE A 454 27.82 15.46 38.71
N ARG A 455 27.51 14.92 39.90
CA ARG A 455 26.38 14.03 40.18
C ARG A 455 25.07 14.67 39.72
N SER A 456 24.61 14.31 38.52
CA SER A 456 23.22 14.46 38.13
C SER A 456 22.40 13.51 39.02
N THR A 457 21.71 14.09 39.99
CA THR A 457 20.72 13.40 40.83
C THR A 457 19.65 12.81 39.94
N ARG A 458 19.80 11.52 39.64
CA ARG A 458 18.78 10.68 39.02
C ARG A 458 17.62 10.59 40.01
N ILE A 459 16.68 11.53 39.91
CA ILE A 459 15.41 11.51 40.63
C ILE A 459 14.75 10.18 40.24
N ARG A 460 14.77 9.21 41.15
CA ARG A 460 13.90 8.03 41.08
C ARG A 460 12.48 8.58 41.16
N ARG A 461 11.78 8.61 40.02
CA ARG A 461 10.33 8.81 40.01
C ARG A 461 9.75 7.66 40.84
N ILE A 462 9.28 7.98 42.03
CA ILE A 462 8.41 7.09 42.80
C ILE A 462 7.14 6.98 41.96
N SER A 463 6.95 5.84 41.29
CA SER A 463 5.71 5.56 40.56
C SER A 463 4.57 5.58 41.56
N LEU A 464 3.55 6.40 41.30
CA LEU A 464 2.32 6.35 42.08
C LEU A 464 1.69 4.95 41.88
N PRO A 465 1.26 4.27 42.96
CA PRO A 465 0.56 2.99 42.84
C PRO A 465 -0.70 3.19 41.97
N GLY A 466 -0.80 2.41 40.89
CA GLY A 466 -1.89 2.49 39.91
C GLY A 466 -1.54 3.07 38.54
N GLN A 467 -0.28 3.47 38.29
CA GLN A 467 0.15 3.85 36.94
C GLN A 467 0.41 2.61 36.08
N THR A 468 -0.41 2.40 35.05
CA THR A 468 -0.16 1.37 34.04
C THR A 468 0.98 1.83 33.12
N THR A 469 2.05 1.04 33.04
CA THR A 469 3.12 1.31 32.08
C THR A 469 2.70 0.82 30.69
N PRO A 470 2.72 1.68 29.65
CA PRO A 470 2.40 1.26 28.30
C PRO A 470 3.44 0.26 27.82
N GLN A 471 2.98 -0.89 27.36
CA GLN A 471 3.86 -1.94 26.86
C GLN A 471 3.66 -2.16 25.36
N LEU A 472 4.75 -2.34 24.62
CA LEU A 472 4.66 -2.68 23.20
C LEU A 472 4.12 -4.11 22.99
N SER A 473 3.11 -4.21 22.14
CA SER A 473 2.40 -5.42 21.75
C SER A 473 2.17 -5.43 20.24
N LEU A 474 1.81 -6.58 19.68
CA LEU A 474 1.45 -6.74 18.28
C LEU A 474 -0.04 -7.05 18.16
N PHE A 475 -0.79 -6.18 17.48
CA PHE A 475 -2.17 -6.42 17.08
C PHE A 475 -2.19 -7.16 15.75
N ILE A 476 -2.78 -8.35 15.71
CA ILE A 476 -2.80 -9.21 14.52
C ILE A 476 -4.25 -9.41 14.09
N THR A 477 -4.53 -9.20 12.80
CA THR A 477 -5.83 -9.52 12.22
C THR A 477 -5.77 -10.82 11.43
N PHE A 478 -6.78 -11.65 11.63
CA PHE A 478 -7.11 -12.79 10.78
C PHE A 478 -8.42 -12.49 10.06
N GLU A 479 -8.88 -13.42 9.22
CA GLU A 479 -10.15 -13.26 8.52
C GLU A 479 -11.35 -13.08 9.47
N LYS A 480 -11.42 -13.90 10.53
CA LYS A 480 -12.58 -14.01 11.42
C LYS A 480 -12.31 -13.55 12.85
N LYS A 481 -11.06 -13.27 13.19
CA LYS A 481 -10.60 -12.98 14.55
C LYS A 481 -9.52 -11.90 14.54
N ALA A 482 -9.36 -11.19 15.63
CA ALA A 482 -8.19 -10.38 15.91
C ALA A 482 -7.62 -10.76 17.28
N VAL A 483 -6.30 -10.64 17.44
CA VAL A 483 -5.60 -10.95 18.68
C VAL A 483 -4.55 -9.89 18.98
N VAL A 484 -4.23 -9.69 20.25
CA VAL A 484 -3.07 -8.92 20.68
C VAL A 484 -2.07 -9.86 21.33
N VAL A 485 -0.82 -9.78 20.89
CA VAL A 485 0.29 -10.54 21.43
C VAL A 485 1.25 -9.59 22.12
N ARG A 486 1.40 -9.75 23.43
CA ARG A 486 2.30 -8.94 24.22
C ARG A 486 3.75 -9.36 24.00
N LEU A 487 4.64 -8.41 23.72
CA LEU A 487 6.00 -8.77 23.30
C LEU A 487 6.90 -9.27 24.45
N SER A 488 6.67 -8.88 25.71
CA SER A 488 7.53 -9.28 26.83
C SER A 488 7.39 -10.75 27.20
N ASP A 489 6.17 -11.28 27.20
CA ASP A 489 5.83 -12.59 27.75
C ASP A 489 5.12 -13.48 26.72
N ALA A 490 4.78 -12.96 25.53
CA ALA A 490 3.95 -13.61 24.53
C ALA A 490 2.56 -14.01 25.02
N ALA A 491 2.01 -13.30 26.02
CA ALA A 491 0.61 -13.43 26.37
C ALA A 491 -0.25 -13.03 25.15
N VAL A 492 -1.19 -13.91 24.79
CA VAL A 492 -2.12 -13.69 23.68
C VAL A 492 -3.50 -13.41 24.26
N GLY A 493 -4.08 -12.27 23.88
CA GLY A 493 -5.47 -11.93 24.18
C GLY A 493 -6.29 -11.89 22.89
N GLU A 494 -7.43 -12.57 22.86
CA GLU A 494 -8.42 -12.38 21.79
C GLU A 494 -9.05 -10.99 21.91
N VAL A 495 -9.17 -10.30 20.79
CA VAL A 495 -9.83 -9.00 20.73
C VAL A 495 -11.29 -9.25 20.37
N ASP A 496 -12.16 -9.01 21.33
CA ASP A 496 -13.59 -8.92 21.08
C ASP A 496 -14.03 -7.47 21.25
N VAL A 497 -14.85 -7.02 20.31
CA VAL A 497 -15.42 -5.68 20.31
C VAL A 497 -16.92 -5.83 20.30
N TYR A 498 -17.60 -5.04 21.15
CA TYR A 498 -19.05 -5.07 21.33
C TYR A 498 -19.78 -5.09 20.00
N SER A 499 -20.41 -6.22 19.67
CA SER A 499 -21.33 -6.31 18.55
C SER A 499 -22.63 -5.62 18.95
N ASP A 500 -22.99 -4.53 18.27
CA ASP A 500 -24.22 -3.75 18.50
C ASP A 500 -25.54 -4.53 18.20
N GLY A 501 -25.44 -5.82 17.88
CA GLY A 501 -26.55 -6.66 17.45
C GLY A 501 -27.14 -7.49 18.59
N GLY A 502 -27.85 -6.84 19.52
CA GLY A 502 -28.81 -7.52 20.38
C GLY A 502 -29.17 -6.74 21.64
N PRO A 503 -30.46 -6.59 22.00
CA PRO A 503 -30.82 -6.14 23.33
C PRO A 503 -30.16 -7.07 24.35
N ALA A 504 -29.35 -6.47 25.21
CA ALA A 504 -28.64 -7.15 26.27
C ALA A 504 -29.65 -7.73 27.28
N ASP A 505 -30.12 -8.96 27.05
CA ASP A 505 -30.48 -9.87 28.14
C ASP A 505 -29.18 -10.40 28.78
N LEU A 506 -28.36 -9.47 29.27
CA LEU A 506 -27.22 -9.76 30.11
C LEU A 506 -27.67 -9.70 31.56
N SER A 507 -28.27 -10.78 32.03
CA SER A 507 -28.28 -11.09 33.46
C SER A 507 -26.86 -11.51 33.86
N PRO A 508 -26.16 -10.79 34.75
CA PRO A 508 -24.83 -11.18 35.19
C PRO A 508 -24.98 -12.23 36.31
N THR A 509 -25.32 -13.46 35.97
CA THR A 509 -25.18 -14.58 36.91
C THR A 509 -23.89 -15.32 36.60
N HIS A 510 -22.86 -14.99 37.38
CA HIS A 510 -21.71 -15.86 37.59
C HIS A 510 -22.21 -17.23 38.08
N SER A 511 -22.25 -18.22 37.19
CA SER A 511 -22.43 -19.62 37.58
C SER A 511 -21.44 -20.48 36.81
N LEU A 512 -20.28 -20.67 37.45
CA LEU A 512 -19.39 -21.80 37.21
C LEU A 512 -20.10 -23.07 37.70
N SER A 513 -20.93 -23.71 36.86
CA SER A 513 -21.25 -25.14 36.94
C SER A 513 -22.44 -25.50 36.06
N GLY A 514 -22.36 -26.64 35.38
CA GLY A 514 -23.52 -27.52 35.22
C GLY A 514 -24.09 -27.64 33.82
N HIS A 515 -24.00 -28.86 33.30
CA HIS A 515 -24.75 -29.38 32.18
C HIS A 515 -26.24 -29.01 32.19
N GLY A 516 -26.78 -28.63 31.03
CA GLY A 516 -28.22 -28.78 30.73
C GLY A 516 -28.82 -27.69 29.84
N ASN A 517 -29.65 -28.14 28.88
CA ASN A 517 -30.52 -27.38 27.96
C ASN A 517 -29.80 -26.93 26.68
N LYS A 518 -29.85 -27.62 25.52
CA LYS A 518 -30.93 -28.35 24.82
C LYS A 518 -32.19 -27.51 24.57
N LEU A 519 -32.38 -27.24 23.27
CA LEU A 519 -33.55 -26.72 22.55
C LEU A 519 -33.82 -25.20 22.56
N HIS A 520 -33.07 -24.49 21.71
CA HIS A 520 -33.71 -23.62 20.69
C HIS A 520 -33.02 -23.85 19.35
N LYS A 521 -33.50 -24.87 18.64
CA LYS A 521 -33.06 -25.27 17.30
C LYS A 521 -34.22 -25.04 16.34
N HIS A 522 -34.48 -23.77 16.00
CA HIS A 522 -35.35 -23.40 14.88
C HIS A 522 -35.04 -21.95 14.45
N ASN A 523 -33.91 -21.75 13.77
CA ASN A 523 -33.80 -20.75 12.71
C ASN A 523 -32.62 -21.11 11.78
N SER A 524 -32.74 -22.27 11.14
CA SER A 524 -31.82 -22.76 10.11
C SER A 524 -32.47 -22.54 8.76
N ASP A 525 -32.09 -21.47 8.04
CA ASP A 525 -31.82 -21.47 6.58
C ASP A 525 -31.86 -20.09 5.90
N ALA A 526 -32.15 -18.98 6.59
CA ALA A 526 -32.11 -17.66 5.96
C ALA A 526 -30.75 -16.98 6.18
N GLY A 527 -29.79 -17.32 5.32
CA GLY A 527 -28.55 -16.56 5.11
C GLY A 527 -27.35 -17.12 5.88
N LYS A 528 -26.36 -17.63 5.14
CA LYS A 528 -24.98 -17.68 5.64
C LYS A 528 -24.55 -16.23 5.88
N GLU A 529 -24.92 -15.64 7.02
CA GLU A 529 -24.39 -14.35 7.43
C GLU A 529 -22.87 -14.51 7.49
N SER A 530 -22.19 -13.90 6.53
CA SER A 530 -20.75 -13.83 6.50
C SER A 530 -20.33 -13.17 7.79
N ARG A 531 -19.60 -13.92 8.63
CA ARG A 531 -19.06 -13.36 9.88
C ARG A 531 -18.35 -12.04 9.53
N PRO A 532 -18.56 -10.98 10.34
CA PRO A 532 -18.02 -9.67 10.03
C PRO A 532 -16.50 -9.76 9.90
N LEU A 533 -15.99 -9.29 8.76
CA LEU A 533 -14.56 -9.30 8.44
C LEU A 533 -13.84 -8.25 9.29
N TRP A 534 -12.59 -8.54 9.65
CA TRP A 534 -11.70 -7.59 10.32
C TRP A 534 -10.89 -6.82 9.28
N ALA A 535 -10.88 -5.49 9.39
CA ALA A 535 -9.96 -4.64 8.65
C ALA A 535 -8.66 -4.42 9.46
N PRO A 536 -7.54 -4.06 8.81
CA PRO A 536 -6.30 -3.70 9.50
C PRO A 536 -6.50 -2.57 10.53
N LEU A 537 -5.77 -2.64 11.64
CA LEU A 537 -5.78 -1.59 12.68
C LEU A 537 -5.12 -0.31 12.15
N VAL A 538 -5.68 0.84 12.51
CA VAL A 538 -5.16 2.15 12.10
C VAL A 538 -4.81 2.98 13.34
N PRO A 539 -3.54 3.39 13.53
CA PRO A 539 -3.19 4.39 14.52
C PRO A 539 -3.56 5.79 14.02
N LEU A 540 -4.13 6.60 14.90
CA LEU A 540 -4.58 7.96 14.61
C LEU A 540 -4.02 8.91 15.66
N TYR A 541 -3.42 10.02 15.24
CA TYR A 541 -2.91 11.06 16.13
C TYR A 541 -3.94 12.19 16.19
N LEU A 542 -4.51 12.43 17.37
CA LEU A 542 -5.51 13.48 17.58
C LEU A 542 -4.93 14.62 18.41
N PRO A 543 -5.06 15.88 17.99
CA PRO A 543 -4.64 17.02 18.81
C PRO A 543 -5.52 17.11 20.05
N ILE A 544 -4.91 17.25 21.22
CA ILE A 544 -5.63 17.49 22.48
C ILE A 544 -5.85 19.00 22.60
N PRO A 545 -7.10 19.48 22.74
CA PRO A 545 -7.36 20.88 23.03
C PRO A 545 -6.70 21.28 24.35
N THR A 546 -5.63 22.07 24.29
CA THR A 546 -5.06 22.72 25.47
C THR A 546 -5.82 24.00 25.75
N PRO A 547 -6.31 24.22 26.99
CA PRO A 547 -6.87 25.51 27.36
C PRO A 547 -5.83 26.60 27.09
N LEU A 548 -6.24 27.69 26.41
CA LEU A 548 -5.32 28.70 25.89
C LEU A 548 -4.26 29.09 26.94
N PRO A 549 -2.96 28.92 26.64
CA PRO A 549 -1.92 29.35 27.56
C PRO A 549 -1.96 30.88 27.70
N SER A 550 -1.84 31.36 28.93
CA SER A 550 -1.68 32.78 29.24
C SER A 550 -0.43 33.36 28.55
N THR A 551 -0.66 34.08 27.45
CA THR A 551 0.16 35.14 26.80
C THR A 551 1.65 34.92 26.50
N SER A 552 2.29 33.77 26.79
CA SER A 552 3.77 33.66 26.65
C SER A 552 4.36 32.35 26.11
N GLN A 553 3.55 31.34 25.75
CA GLN A 553 4.05 30.04 25.22
C GLN A 553 3.55 29.75 23.80
N TYR A 554 3.80 30.66 22.86
CA TYR A 554 3.25 30.61 21.49
C TYR A 554 3.90 29.63 20.50
N TYR A 555 4.85 28.77 20.92
CA TYR A 555 5.66 27.98 19.97
C TYR A 555 5.63 26.46 20.15
N ALA A 556 4.88 25.91 21.11
CA ALA A 556 4.77 24.45 21.24
C ALA A 556 3.54 23.92 20.48
N PRO A 557 3.68 22.92 19.58
CA PRO A 557 2.53 22.27 18.97
C PRO A 557 1.63 21.65 20.05
N PRO A 558 0.30 21.59 19.81
CA PRO A 558 -0.62 21.03 20.79
C PRO A 558 -0.23 19.56 21.06
N PRO A 559 -0.30 19.11 22.33
CA PRO A 559 0.00 17.73 22.64
C PRO A 559 -0.95 16.81 21.89
N GLU A 560 -0.41 15.80 21.21
CA GLU A 560 -1.20 14.80 20.49
C GLU A 560 -1.46 13.57 21.36
N ARG A 561 -2.63 12.95 21.16
CA ARG A 561 -2.98 11.65 21.73
C ARG A 561 -3.17 10.64 20.61
N VAL A 562 -2.53 9.48 20.76
CA VAL A 562 -2.73 8.35 19.84
C VAL A 562 -4.02 7.61 20.18
N TYR A 563 -4.85 7.37 19.17
CA TYR A 563 -6.01 6.51 19.19
C TYR A 563 -5.79 5.32 18.25
N TYR A 564 -6.32 4.16 18.61
CA TYR A 564 -6.39 3.00 17.74
C TYR A 564 -7.81 2.84 17.20
N LEU A 565 -7.92 2.84 15.88
CA LEU A 565 -9.16 2.53 15.18
C LEU A 565 -9.18 1.04 14.89
N ILE A 566 -10.15 0.36 15.49
CA ILE A 566 -10.36 -1.08 15.33
C ILE A 566 -11.66 -1.26 14.55
N THR A 567 -11.62 -1.99 13.44
CA THR A 567 -12.78 -2.11 12.54
C THR A 567 -13.19 -3.57 12.35
N ARG A 568 -14.48 -3.84 12.57
CA ARG A 568 -15.10 -5.17 12.44
C ARG A 568 -16.48 -5.04 11.77
N GLY A 569 -16.63 -5.65 10.60
CA GLY A 569 -17.84 -5.49 9.78
C GLY A 569 -18.07 -4.02 9.45
N ASN A 570 -19.28 -3.51 9.70
CA ASN A 570 -19.63 -2.12 9.41
C ASN A 570 -19.26 -1.14 10.54
N HIS A 571 -18.53 -1.56 11.57
CA HIS A 571 -18.27 -0.71 12.74
C HIS A 571 -16.78 -0.43 12.92
N THR A 572 -16.43 0.84 13.14
CA THR A 572 -15.10 1.28 13.57
C THR A 572 -15.18 1.85 14.98
N TYR A 573 -14.31 1.37 15.85
CA TYR A 573 -14.23 1.73 17.26
C TYR A 573 -12.91 2.45 17.53
N ALA A 574 -12.98 3.63 18.14
CA ALA A 574 -11.81 4.40 18.52
C ALA A 574 -11.48 4.17 20.01
N TYR A 575 -10.28 3.65 20.28
CA TYR A 575 -9.77 3.47 21.64
C TYR A 575 -8.55 4.36 21.87
N PRO A 576 -8.42 4.98 23.05
CA PRO A 576 -7.22 5.74 23.37
C PRO A 576 -6.03 4.81 23.60
N THR A 577 -4.83 5.31 23.34
CA THR A 577 -3.57 4.66 23.74
C THR A 577 -3.26 4.97 25.21
N PRO A 578 -2.74 4.01 26.00
CA PRO A 578 -2.52 2.60 25.65
C PRO A 578 -3.82 1.78 25.59
N LEU A 579 -3.86 0.78 24.71
CA LEU A 579 -5.03 -0.07 24.49
C LEU A 579 -5.33 -0.92 25.74
N PRO A 580 -6.56 -0.92 26.27
CA PRO A 580 -6.92 -1.65 27.49
C PRO A 580 -6.95 -3.17 27.26
N ILE A 581 -6.80 -3.93 28.37
CA ILE A 581 -6.86 -5.40 28.36
C ILE A 581 -7.89 -5.88 29.40
N PRO A 582 -8.87 -6.69 28.98
CA PRO A 582 -9.26 -6.96 27.60
C PRO A 582 -9.91 -5.72 26.96
N VAL A 583 -9.86 -5.61 25.63
CA VAL A 583 -10.46 -4.46 24.90
C VAL A 583 -11.95 -4.35 25.20
N SER A 584 -12.64 -5.49 25.36
CA SER A 584 -14.06 -5.59 25.68
C SER A 584 -14.46 -5.04 27.05
N VAL A 585 -13.53 -4.79 27.98
CA VAL A 585 -13.87 -4.21 29.29
C VAL A 585 -13.91 -2.69 29.25
N SER A 586 -13.27 -2.07 28.25
CA SER A 586 -13.32 -0.62 28.06
C SER A 586 -14.39 -0.25 27.05
N GLN A 587 -15.15 0.80 27.34
CA GLN A 587 -15.97 1.43 26.33
C GLN A 587 -15.07 2.14 25.31
N ALA A 588 -15.37 1.98 24.02
CA ALA A 588 -14.74 2.78 22.97
C ALA A 588 -15.07 4.26 23.18
N SER A 589 -14.12 5.15 22.97
CA SER A 589 -14.35 6.60 23.05
C SER A 589 -15.37 7.06 22.01
N TYR A 590 -15.34 6.41 20.84
CA TYR A 590 -16.24 6.68 19.74
C TYR A 590 -16.50 5.40 18.94
N VAL A 591 -17.72 5.28 18.40
CA VAL A 591 -18.12 4.20 17.50
C VAL A 591 -18.76 4.82 16.27
N HIS A 592 -18.24 4.43 15.11
CA HIS A 592 -18.73 4.81 13.81
C HIS A 592 -19.37 3.61 13.10
N THR A 593 -20.50 3.83 12.43
CA THR A 593 -21.17 2.81 11.61
C THR A 593 -21.11 3.23 10.14
N TRP A 594 -20.45 2.42 9.33
CA TRP A 594 -20.30 2.57 7.89
C TRP A 594 -21.55 2.12 7.13
N THR A 595 -21.76 2.70 5.96
CA THR A 595 -22.83 2.30 5.05
C THR A 595 -22.60 0.88 4.51
N ALA A 596 -21.34 0.52 4.24
CA ALA A 596 -20.91 -0.80 3.81
C ALA A 596 -19.65 -1.23 4.60
N PRO A 597 -19.38 -2.54 4.78
CA PRO A 597 -18.21 -2.99 5.51
C PRO A 597 -16.93 -2.57 4.76
N PRO A 598 -16.07 -1.72 5.34
CA PRO A 598 -14.82 -1.35 4.69
C PRO A 598 -13.83 -2.52 4.73
N ASN A 599 -13.03 -2.64 3.68
CA ASN A 599 -11.86 -3.53 3.66
C ASN A 599 -10.69 -2.90 4.41
N GLN A 600 -10.58 -1.57 4.34
CA GLN A 600 -9.54 -0.77 4.98
C GLN A 600 -10.15 0.58 5.40
N VAL A 601 -9.58 1.15 6.45
CA VAL A 601 -9.95 2.47 6.97
C VAL A 601 -8.69 3.33 7.00
N ALA A 602 -8.84 4.64 6.81
CA ALA A 602 -7.82 5.64 7.09
C ALA A 602 -8.45 6.79 7.88
N GLY A 603 -7.62 7.59 8.52
CA GLY A 603 -8.06 8.80 9.21
C GLY A 603 -7.01 9.89 9.09
N ARG A 604 -7.47 11.14 9.03
CA ARG A 604 -6.61 12.33 9.15
C ARG A 604 -7.34 13.46 9.87
N VAL A 605 -6.60 14.42 10.42
CA VAL A 605 -7.18 15.51 11.20
C VAL A 605 -7.08 16.81 10.44
N ILE A 606 -8.22 17.37 10.06
CA ILE A 606 -8.28 18.67 9.39
C ILE A 606 -8.67 19.78 10.38
N LEU A 607 -8.21 20.99 10.13
CA LEU A 607 -8.67 22.18 10.85
C LEU A 607 -9.80 22.84 10.06
N GLY A 608 -10.93 23.06 10.71
CA GLY A 608 -12.05 23.82 10.15
C GLY A 608 -11.74 25.32 10.05
N PRO A 609 -12.58 26.09 9.34
CA PRO A 609 -12.43 27.55 9.21
C PRO A 609 -12.55 28.29 10.55
N ASP A 610 -13.17 27.66 11.53
CA ASP A 610 -13.29 28.10 12.92
C ASP A 610 -12.07 27.71 13.78
N GLY A 611 -11.07 27.05 13.19
CA GLY A 611 -9.92 26.47 13.89
C GLY A 611 -10.25 25.18 14.64
N ALA A 612 -11.48 24.66 14.55
CA ALA A 612 -11.85 23.42 15.23
C ALA A 612 -11.30 22.21 14.48
N ALA A 613 -10.62 21.32 15.20
CA ALA A 613 -10.12 20.08 14.64
C ALA A 613 -11.26 19.09 14.36
N ASN A 614 -11.34 18.58 13.13
CA ASN A 614 -12.25 17.53 12.70
C ASN A 614 -11.45 16.33 12.21
N LEU A 615 -11.83 15.13 12.64
CA LEU A 615 -11.36 13.87 12.08
C LEU A 615 -12.11 13.60 10.77
N GLN A 616 -11.39 13.49 9.67
CA GLN A 616 -11.87 12.85 8.44
C GLN A 616 -11.58 11.36 8.51
N LEU A 617 -12.62 10.57 8.73
CA LEU A 617 -12.57 9.11 8.71
C LEU A 617 -12.95 8.63 7.30
N ILE A 618 -12.09 7.80 6.70
CA ILE A 618 -12.21 7.39 5.31
C ILE A 618 -12.28 5.87 5.24
N SER A 619 -13.31 5.36 4.57
CA SER A 619 -13.57 3.94 4.35
C SER A 619 -13.27 3.58 2.89
N PHE A 620 -12.63 2.42 2.68
CA PHE A 620 -12.33 1.89 1.35
C PHE A 620 -12.97 0.51 1.19
N GLY A 621 -13.68 0.31 0.07
CA GLY A 621 -14.34 -0.94 -0.26
C GLY A 621 -15.00 -0.84 -1.65
N ASN A 622 -16.33 -0.88 -1.70
CA ASN A 622 -17.09 -0.63 -2.92
C ASN A 622 -17.37 0.87 -3.09
N GLY A 623 -16.29 1.63 -3.26
CA GLY A 623 -16.26 3.09 -3.26
C GLY A 623 -15.48 3.61 -2.07
N VAL A 624 -15.57 4.92 -1.87
CA VAL A 624 -14.91 5.62 -0.78
C VAL A 624 -15.93 6.44 -0.01
N GLU A 625 -16.16 6.07 1.23
CA GLU A 625 -17.04 6.80 2.15
C GLU A 625 -16.18 7.68 3.06
N ILE A 626 -16.49 8.98 3.11
CA ILE A 626 -15.75 9.98 3.88
C ILE A 626 -16.69 10.59 4.89
N GLN A 627 -16.33 10.53 6.17
CA GLN A 627 -17.08 11.16 7.24
C GLN A 627 -16.22 12.15 8.04
N GLU A 628 -16.76 13.35 8.28
CA GLU A 628 -16.17 14.34 9.19
C GLU A 628 -16.82 14.27 10.57
N ILE A 629 -15.97 14.14 11.59
CA ILE A 629 -16.35 14.00 12.99
C ILE A 629 -15.54 15.02 13.81
N PRO A 630 -16.17 15.86 14.64
CA PRO A 630 -15.43 16.76 15.53
C PRO A 630 -14.49 15.97 16.46
N VAL A 631 -13.21 16.36 16.55
CA VAL A 631 -12.23 15.68 17.42
C VAL A 631 -12.67 15.75 18.89
N ALA A 632 -13.34 16.85 19.28
CA ALA A 632 -13.93 17.02 20.60
C ALA A 632 -14.93 15.90 20.97
N ASP A 633 -15.71 15.39 20.00
CA ASP A 633 -16.68 14.31 20.24
C ASP A 633 -15.98 12.97 20.52
N ILE A 634 -14.78 12.77 19.98
CA ILE A 634 -13.96 11.58 20.20
C ILE A 634 -13.24 11.68 21.56
N ILE A 635 -12.66 12.85 21.87
CA ILE A 635 -11.87 13.05 23.10
C ILE A 635 -12.75 13.11 24.34
N SER A 636 -13.86 13.85 24.30
CA SER A 636 -14.79 13.93 25.43
C SER A 636 -15.38 12.57 25.77
N GLY A 637 -15.33 11.62 24.82
CA GLY A 637 -15.95 10.33 24.92
C GLY A 637 -17.47 10.47 25.07
N GLN A 638 -18.18 9.36 25.10
CA GLN A 638 -19.60 9.38 25.43
C GLN A 638 -19.89 9.71 26.92
N GLN A 639 -18.96 10.34 27.66
CA GLN A 639 -19.07 10.67 29.08
C GLN A 639 -20.32 11.49 29.42
N ASN A 640 -20.84 12.29 28.48
CA ASN A 640 -22.08 13.07 28.66
C ASN A 640 -23.36 12.33 28.22
N LYS A 641 -23.28 11.08 27.78
CA LYS A 641 -24.44 10.20 27.58
C LYS A 641 -24.57 9.31 28.82
N SER A 642 -24.78 9.94 29.97
CA SER A 642 -25.12 9.22 31.19
C SER A 642 -26.26 8.24 30.90
N LEU A 643 -26.08 7.03 31.46
CA LEU A 643 -27.00 5.91 31.52
C LEU A 643 -28.36 6.29 32.14
N GLY A 644 -29.13 7.15 31.48
CA GLY A 644 -30.58 7.15 31.64
C GLY A 644 -31.10 5.90 30.94
N ARG A 645 -31.36 4.82 31.69
CA ARG A 645 -32.08 3.61 31.27
C ARG A 645 -33.52 3.93 30.85
N ALA A 646 -33.70 4.75 29.83
CA ALA A 646 -34.98 4.99 29.19
C ALA A 646 -34.83 4.63 27.71
N ALA A 647 -35.45 3.50 27.38
CA ALA A 647 -35.47 2.85 26.09
C ALA A 647 -35.89 3.79 24.94
N GLY A 648 -35.29 3.55 23.76
CA GLY A 648 -36.08 3.56 22.52
C GLY A 648 -36.28 4.88 21.78
N LYS A 649 -35.46 5.91 21.99
CA LYS A 649 -35.33 6.98 20.99
C LYS A 649 -33.94 6.99 20.38
N LEU A 650 -33.86 6.37 19.20
CA LEU A 650 -32.84 6.61 18.17
C LEU A 650 -32.51 8.11 18.22
N ARG A 651 -31.36 8.48 18.79
CA ARG A 651 -30.98 9.89 18.90
C ARG A 651 -30.99 10.45 17.49
N SER A 652 -31.63 11.61 17.32
CA SER A 652 -31.50 12.42 16.12
C SER A 652 -30.02 12.48 15.73
N PRO A 653 -29.68 12.28 14.44
CA PRO A 653 -28.30 12.36 13.98
C PRO A 653 -27.69 13.63 14.56
N THR A 654 -26.52 13.51 15.20
CA THR A 654 -25.73 14.68 15.62
C THR A 654 -25.68 15.61 14.42
N ALA A 655 -26.27 16.80 14.56
CA ALA A 655 -26.73 17.65 13.45
C ALA A 655 -25.63 18.10 12.48
N ASN A 656 -24.37 17.71 12.72
CA ASN A 656 -23.19 18.17 11.99
C ASN A 656 -22.33 17.04 11.42
N THR A 657 -22.72 15.77 11.51
CA THR A 657 -21.93 14.69 10.88
C THR A 657 -22.06 14.79 9.36
N ARG A 658 -20.98 15.22 8.70
CA ARG A 658 -20.92 15.39 7.24
C ARG A 658 -20.41 14.10 6.63
N CYS A 659 -21.21 13.48 5.76
CA CYS A 659 -20.85 12.27 5.05
C CYS A 659 -20.95 12.52 3.54
N THR A 660 -19.96 12.05 2.79
CA THR A 660 -20.00 12.00 1.33
C THR A 660 -19.45 10.65 0.85
N ILE A 661 -19.98 10.15 -0.25
CA ILE A 661 -19.50 8.93 -0.90
C ILE A 661 -19.00 9.32 -2.28
N VAL A 662 -17.75 8.97 -2.58
CA VAL A 662 -17.17 9.13 -3.90
C VAL A 662 -16.87 7.78 -4.51
N HIS A 663 -16.88 7.74 -5.84
CA HIS A 663 -16.58 6.52 -6.59
C HIS A 663 -17.47 5.32 -6.20
N GLU A 664 -18.73 5.60 -5.86
CA GLU A 664 -19.71 4.57 -5.52
C GLU A 664 -19.79 3.50 -6.60
N GLY A 665 -19.80 2.23 -6.18
CA GLY A 665 -19.88 1.08 -7.07
C GLY A 665 -18.55 0.60 -7.67
N PHE A 666 -17.45 1.34 -7.47
CA PHE A 666 -16.12 0.93 -7.93
C PHE A 666 -15.27 0.41 -6.78
N PRO A 667 -14.58 -0.74 -6.92
CA PRO A 667 -13.62 -1.19 -5.92
C PRO A 667 -12.52 -0.14 -5.70
N ALA A 668 -12.25 0.17 -4.44
CA ALA A 668 -11.22 1.09 -4.02
C ALA A 668 -10.44 0.56 -2.82
N GLY A 669 -9.19 1.00 -2.67
CA GLY A 669 -8.32 0.57 -1.57
C GLY A 669 -7.35 1.66 -1.14
N TYR A 670 -6.94 1.59 0.13
CA TYR A 670 -5.94 2.47 0.70
C TYR A 670 -4.54 2.05 0.24
N LEU A 671 -3.67 3.03 0.00
CA LEU A 671 -2.27 2.79 -0.33
C LEU A 671 -1.34 3.26 0.78
N CYS A 672 -1.37 4.56 1.08
CA CYS A 672 -0.58 5.16 2.16
C CYS A 672 -1.14 6.53 2.54
N SER A 673 -0.90 6.94 3.78
CA SER A 673 -1.11 8.31 4.24
C SER A 673 0.12 9.13 3.87
N GLY A 674 -0.06 10.43 3.61
CA GLY A 674 1.02 11.29 3.12
C GLY A 674 0.59 12.12 1.93
N GLY A 675 1.57 12.76 1.31
CA GLY A 675 1.35 13.63 0.17
C GLY A 675 1.22 15.07 0.59
N GLU A 676 2.31 15.81 0.42
CA GLU A 676 2.34 17.29 0.41
C GLU A 676 2.53 17.82 -1.02
N TRP A 677 2.17 17.01 -2.03
CA TRP A 677 2.37 17.39 -3.43
C TRP A 677 1.64 18.70 -3.79
N ASN A 678 0.52 19.00 -3.12
CA ASN A 678 -0.20 20.27 -3.23
C ASN A 678 0.65 21.44 -2.72
N ARG A 679 1.34 21.28 -1.58
CA ARG A 679 2.28 22.29 -1.05
C ARG A 679 3.47 22.52 -1.98
N LEU A 680 3.97 21.46 -2.63
CA LEU A 680 5.03 21.58 -3.63
C LEU A 680 4.59 22.36 -4.85
N ALA A 681 3.36 22.14 -5.31
CA ALA A 681 2.78 22.88 -6.42
C ALA A 681 2.62 24.37 -6.07
N ALA A 682 2.18 24.69 -4.85
CA ALA A 682 2.08 26.07 -4.36
C ALA A 682 3.45 26.77 -4.27
N THR A 683 4.50 26.02 -3.89
CA THR A 683 5.85 26.58 -3.72
C THR A 683 6.57 26.84 -5.06
N GLY A 684 6.10 26.25 -6.17
CA GLY A 684 6.71 26.41 -7.50
C GLY A 684 8.21 26.07 -7.50
N ASN A 685 9.02 26.69 -8.36
CA ASN A 685 10.45 26.39 -8.47
C ASN A 685 11.28 26.65 -7.19
N ALA A 686 10.72 27.35 -6.20
CA ALA A 686 11.42 27.61 -4.94
C ALA A 686 11.71 26.33 -4.14
N TRP A 687 11.00 25.23 -4.39
CA TRP A 687 11.33 23.95 -3.75
C TRP A 687 12.74 23.46 -4.11
N ARG A 688 13.26 23.75 -5.31
CA ARG A 688 14.64 23.37 -5.69
C ARG A 688 15.69 24.13 -4.90
N LEU A 689 15.40 25.41 -4.61
CA LEU A 689 16.26 26.26 -3.78
C LEU A 689 16.20 25.84 -2.31
N LEU A 690 15.05 25.32 -1.86
CA LEU A 690 14.89 24.74 -0.53
C LEU A 690 15.54 23.35 -0.40
N SER A 691 15.63 22.57 -1.48
CA SER A 691 16.32 21.27 -1.48
C SER A 691 17.86 21.37 -1.54
N THR A 692 18.42 22.50 -2.01
CA THR A 692 19.88 22.68 -2.17
C THR A 692 20.52 23.48 -1.05
N ARG A 693 19.73 24.15 -0.19
CA ARG A 693 20.28 24.78 1.00
C ARG A 693 20.44 23.73 2.11
N PRO A 694 21.65 23.54 2.67
CA PRO A 694 21.75 22.87 3.96
C PRO A 694 20.87 23.64 4.95
N PRO A 695 20.15 22.97 5.85
CA PRO A 695 19.33 23.65 6.85
C PRO A 695 20.26 24.47 7.75
N VAL A 696 20.49 25.73 7.41
CA VAL A 696 21.25 26.65 8.26
C VAL A 696 20.36 26.94 9.45
N GLN A 697 20.71 26.35 10.60
CA GLN A 697 20.19 26.65 11.95
C GLN A 697 18.68 26.97 12.01
N ARG A 698 17.83 26.00 11.65
CA ARG A 698 16.55 25.89 12.39
C ARG A 698 16.88 25.20 13.72
N ASN A 699 16.44 25.81 14.82
CA ASN A 699 16.77 25.34 16.16
C ASN A 699 16.42 23.85 16.33
N MET A 700 17.40 23.09 16.81
CA MET A 700 17.48 21.62 16.91
C MET A 700 16.42 20.92 17.78
N SER A 701 15.33 21.60 18.17
CA SER A 701 14.28 21.05 19.03
C SER A 701 12.94 20.81 18.32
N ASP A 702 12.78 21.29 17.09
CA ASP A 702 11.45 21.34 16.43
C ASP A 702 11.22 20.25 15.37
N ASP A 703 12.28 19.80 14.68
CA ASP A 703 12.12 18.94 13.48
C ASP A 703 11.60 17.52 13.78
N SER A 704 11.86 16.95 14.98
CA SER A 704 11.33 15.61 15.32
C SER A 704 9.88 15.62 15.79
N LEU A 705 9.34 16.79 16.14
CA LEU A 705 7.94 16.99 16.50
C LEU A 705 7.12 17.44 15.28
N ASP A 706 7.74 18.20 14.38
CA ASP A 706 7.11 18.64 13.12
C ASP A 706 6.71 17.46 12.21
N ASP A 707 7.48 16.37 12.15
CA ASP A 707 7.14 15.22 11.29
C ASP A 707 5.86 14.48 11.77
N ARG A 708 5.53 14.58 13.06
CA ARG A 708 4.28 14.02 13.62
C ARG A 708 3.10 14.98 13.45
N SER A 709 3.34 16.27 13.67
CA SER A 709 2.34 17.33 13.43
C SER A 709 1.95 17.47 11.95
N ARG A 710 2.78 17.02 11.00
CA ARG A 710 2.45 16.98 9.57
C ARG A 710 1.44 15.91 9.18
N VAL A 711 1.23 14.89 10.01
CA VAL A 711 0.29 13.79 9.73
C VAL A 711 -1.16 14.27 9.77
N SER A 712 -1.46 15.37 10.47
CA SER A 712 -2.83 15.93 10.49
C SER A 712 -3.25 16.45 9.12
N ASP A 713 -2.39 17.24 8.45
CA ASP A 713 -2.70 17.87 7.16
C ASP A 713 -2.39 16.98 5.95
N ALA A 714 -1.55 15.95 6.13
CA ALA A 714 -1.19 15.04 5.05
C ALA A 714 -2.42 14.31 4.51
N GLY A 715 -2.55 14.26 3.18
CA GLY A 715 -3.66 13.55 2.57
C GLY A 715 -3.51 12.03 2.59
N VAL A 716 -4.32 11.37 1.77
CA VAL A 716 -4.35 9.91 1.65
C VAL A 716 -4.27 9.52 0.19
N TYR A 717 -3.27 8.74 -0.17
CA TYR A 717 -3.19 8.08 -1.47
C TYR A 717 -4.02 6.79 -1.44
N ALA A 718 -4.78 6.58 -2.51
CA ALA A 718 -5.63 5.42 -2.68
C ALA A 718 -5.71 5.03 -4.16
N TRP A 719 -6.20 3.82 -4.41
CA TRP A 719 -6.49 3.34 -5.75
C TRP A 719 -7.98 3.10 -5.95
N ILE A 720 -8.39 3.17 -7.21
CA ILE A 720 -9.72 2.81 -7.70
C ILE A 720 -9.58 1.91 -8.93
N GLN A 721 -10.44 0.91 -9.03
CA GLN A 721 -10.64 0.10 -10.21
C GLN A 721 -11.90 0.57 -10.96
N LYS A 722 -11.71 1.23 -12.11
CA LYS A 722 -12.83 1.70 -12.95
C LYS A 722 -13.33 0.64 -13.94
N ASP A 723 -12.46 -0.29 -14.30
CA ASP A 723 -12.72 -1.42 -15.19
C ASP A 723 -11.76 -2.57 -14.84
N VAL A 724 -11.90 -3.73 -15.49
CA VAL A 724 -11.08 -4.94 -15.24
C VAL A 724 -9.57 -4.64 -15.30
N GLU A 725 -9.15 -3.77 -16.22
CA GLU A 725 -7.75 -3.38 -16.43
C GLU A 725 -7.54 -1.85 -16.31
N ASP A 726 -8.43 -1.14 -15.62
CA ASP A 726 -8.29 0.30 -15.39
C ASP A 726 -8.13 0.61 -13.90
N TYR A 727 -6.88 0.49 -13.43
CA TYR A 727 -6.49 0.88 -12.08
C TYR A 727 -5.88 2.28 -12.09
N ARG A 728 -6.35 3.12 -11.17
CA ARG A 728 -5.90 4.52 -11.06
C ARG A 728 -5.59 4.86 -9.62
N VAL A 729 -4.61 5.75 -9.46
CA VAL A 729 -4.23 6.37 -8.20
C VAL A 729 -4.93 7.72 -8.10
N PHE A 730 -5.47 8.02 -6.94
CA PHE A 730 -5.96 9.33 -6.59
C PHE A 730 -5.47 9.69 -5.19
N TRP A 731 -5.60 10.97 -4.84
CA TRP A 731 -5.26 11.50 -3.54
C TRP A 731 -6.46 12.25 -2.96
N LEU A 732 -6.72 12.02 -1.67
CA LEU A 732 -7.73 12.70 -0.89
C LEU A 732 -7.05 13.66 0.07
N GLY A 733 -7.36 14.95 -0.10
CA GLY A 733 -6.71 16.06 0.58
C GLY A 733 -7.68 17.05 1.17
N SER A 734 -7.15 18.12 1.72
CA SER A 734 -7.92 19.36 1.93
C SER A 734 -7.68 20.20 0.69
N LYS A 735 -8.67 21.02 0.31
CA LYS A 735 -8.39 22.09 -0.63
C LYS A 735 -7.42 23.06 0.06
N ASP A 736 -6.36 23.46 -0.62
CA ASP A 736 -5.53 24.58 -0.16
C ASP A 736 -6.47 25.79 -0.07
N SER A 737 -6.89 26.14 1.14
CA SER A 737 -7.48 27.44 1.41
C SER A 737 -6.35 28.43 1.19
N ASP A 738 -6.42 29.21 0.10
CA ASP A 738 -5.46 30.25 -0.25
C ASP A 738 -4.95 30.93 1.04
N VAL A 739 -3.66 30.71 1.35
CA VAL A 739 -2.93 31.44 2.39
C VAL A 739 -2.63 32.83 1.87
#